data_AF-A0A6P5ZXB0-F1
#
_entry.id   AF-A0A6P5ZXB0-F1
#
_cell.length_a   1.000
_cell.length_b   1.000
_cell.length_c   1.000
_cell.angle_alpha   90.00
_cell.angle_beta   90.00
_cell.angle_gamma   90.00
#
_symmetry.space_group_name_H-M   'P 1'
#
loop_
_entity.id
_entity.type
_entity.pdbx_description
1 polymer ?
#
loop_
_entity_poly.entity_id
_entity_poly.type
_entity_poly.pdbx_seq_one_letter_code
_entity_poly.pdbx_strand_id
1 'polypeptide(L)'
;MDNYPYKNPYPYPYHSGYPPPNQDPYAPPPYQYPYNSPQYPYPPPSYLPPTSHSAPLDYPHSHSHSGPIPYQYPYPVSPNPIPHASSQPTLQHHGSFQYGSSSYPYQQSLAGHYPTPESNPQVSSPYHQPAQYPPPESNSQVSSPYQQPAQYPPPESNSELHSRHNSFSGHNRQESTSSLGANTDTIPSVASAYPPLDDLLSNVHLSDSRPTAPASPPAPSGAALPTATSTPELQSPVYGHATSGDFYGYPNNSFPSKWEGPYLGRMESSNHSVFSHTGSFNGSQHGQSMQIVPFQKGSLRVLLLHGNLDIWVFDAKNLPNMDMFHKTLGDMFGRLPVNVTNKIEGHMNRKITSDPYVSIAVSGAVVGRTYVISNSENPVWMQHFNVPVAHYAAEVHFVVKDSDVVGSQLIGIVTIPVEQIYSGEKIEGIYPILNNNGKPCKPGAVLRLSIQYTPMEKLSFYHHGVGAGPEYLGVPGTYFPLRKGGTVTLYQDAHVPDGCLPNLKLDQGTTYVHGKCWSDIFDAIRQARRLIYITGWSVWHKVTLVRDAGPASDCTLGDILRSKSQEGVRVLLLIWDDPTSRSILGYKTDGIMQTHDEETRRFFKHSSVQVLLCPRIAGKRHSWVKQKEVGTIYTHHQKTVIVDANAGENRRKIIAFLGGLDLCDGRYDTPHHPIFRTLQTVHKDDYHNPTFTGNVAGCPREPWHDLHCRIDGPAAYDVLVNFEERWFKASKPHGIKKLKMSYDDALLRIERIPDIIGVSDFPGLNENDPEAWHVQIFRSIDSNSVKGFPKDPKDATSKNLVCGKNVLIDMSIHTAYVKAIRAAQHFIYIENQYFIGSSYNWNSYKDLGANNLIPMEIALKIASKIKANERFAAYIVVPMWPEGVPTGAATQRILFWQHKTMQMMYETIYRALVEAGLEGAFSPQDFLNFFCLGNRELDGFESSGLESPSAPNTPQALSRKSRRFMIYVHSKGMIVDDEYVILGSANINQRSMEGTRDTEIAMGAYQPQHTWAKKLSNPHGQIYGYRMSLWAEHLGVVEDCFKQPESVECVRRVKQMAEINWKQFAADEITEMRGHLLKYPVDVDRKGKVKPHTGCESFPDVGGNIVGSFLGIQENLTI
;
A
#
# COMPACT_ATOMS: atom_id res chain seq x y z
N MET A 1 49.16 26.74 -45.46
CA MET A 1 50.13 27.11 -44.41
C MET A 1 50.00 26.18 -43.21
N ASP A 2 50.86 25.18 -42.95
CA ASP A 2 51.48 24.08 -43.77
C ASP A 2 52.33 23.19 -42.82
N ASN A 3 52.76 21.95 -43.10
CA ASN A 3 52.68 21.09 -44.29
C ASN A 3 52.59 19.58 -43.91
N TYR A 4 52.56 18.69 -44.92
CA TYR A 4 52.79 17.23 -44.82
C TYR A 4 54.21 16.85 -45.30
N PRO A 5 54.78 15.69 -44.89
CA PRO A 5 54.68 14.42 -45.68
C PRO A 5 54.41 13.15 -44.82
N TYR A 6 53.93 11.95 -45.26
CA TYR A 6 53.96 11.15 -46.52
C TYR A 6 55.19 10.18 -46.69
N LYS A 7 55.13 8.95 -47.29
CA LYS A 7 54.06 8.14 -47.96
C LYS A 7 54.46 6.64 -48.19
N ASN A 8 53.45 5.74 -48.35
CA ASN A 8 53.29 4.50 -49.19
C ASN A 8 54.43 3.49 -49.49
N PRO A 9 54.09 2.21 -49.84
CA PRO A 9 53.85 1.82 -51.26
C PRO A 9 52.38 1.59 -51.72
N TYR A 10 52.20 1.17 -52.98
CA TYR A 10 50.97 1.09 -53.82
C TYR A 10 50.88 -0.33 -54.48
N PRO A 11 49.90 -0.73 -55.36
CA PRO A 11 49.02 0.05 -56.26
C PRO A 11 47.53 -0.38 -56.46
N TYR A 12 46.83 0.31 -57.38
CA TYR A 12 45.44 0.17 -57.87
C TYR A 12 45.36 -0.43 -59.30
N PRO A 13 44.17 -0.75 -59.86
CA PRO A 13 43.46 0.17 -60.81
C PRO A 13 41.90 0.24 -60.61
N TYR A 14 41.27 1.45 -60.55
CA TYR A 14 40.46 2.15 -61.60
C TYR A 14 39.14 1.45 -62.05
N HIS A 15 37.98 2.10 -62.34
CA HIS A 15 37.49 3.51 -62.47
C HIS A 15 35.93 3.50 -62.29
N SER A 16 35.04 4.53 -62.39
CA SER A 16 35.01 6.00 -62.65
C SER A 16 33.76 6.63 -61.93
N GLY A 17 32.95 7.55 -62.52
CA GLY A 17 31.62 7.93 -61.94
C GLY A 17 30.83 9.14 -62.52
N TYR A 18 29.52 9.21 -62.18
CA TYR A 18 28.48 10.27 -62.39
C TYR A 18 28.06 10.62 -63.85
N PRO A 19 26.86 11.22 -64.13
CA PRO A 19 25.71 11.63 -63.29
C PRO A 19 24.35 10.99 -63.79
N PRO A 20 23.16 11.65 -63.77
CA PRO A 20 22.22 11.79 -62.66
C PRO A 20 20.92 10.92 -62.85
N PRO A 21 19.62 11.33 -62.74
CA PRO A 21 18.60 10.42 -62.18
C PRO A 21 17.42 10.00 -63.09
N ASN A 22 16.69 9.00 -62.57
CA ASN A 22 15.26 8.70 -62.73
C ASN A 22 14.83 7.63 -63.75
N GLN A 23 13.81 6.85 -63.34
CA GLN A 23 13.05 5.82 -64.06
C GLN A 23 13.77 4.53 -64.51
N ASP A 24 13.50 3.46 -63.78
CA ASP A 24 13.50 2.07 -64.27
C ASP A 24 12.13 1.45 -63.89
N PRO A 25 11.41 0.74 -64.79
CA PRO A 25 10.08 0.18 -64.52
C PRO A 25 10.12 -1.23 -63.88
N TYR A 26 8.94 -1.85 -63.73
CA TYR A 26 8.70 -3.21 -63.20
C TYR A 26 8.90 -3.41 -61.69
N ALA A 27 7.85 -3.10 -60.93
CA ALA A 27 7.68 -3.57 -59.55
C ALA A 27 7.11 -5.01 -59.50
N PRO A 28 7.68 -5.92 -58.68
CA PRO A 28 7.02 -7.19 -58.30
C PRO A 28 5.78 -6.97 -57.42
N PRO A 29 4.90 -7.98 -57.26
CA PRO A 29 3.49 -7.75 -56.94
C PRO A 29 3.18 -7.46 -55.45
N PRO A 30 2.07 -6.75 -55.16
CA PRO A 30 1.59 -6.53 -53.80
C PRO A 30 0.92 -7.78 -53.23
N TYR A 31 1.28 -8.17 -52.00
CA TYR A 31 0.51 -9.14 -51.23
C TYR A 31 -0.82 -8.52 -50.78
N GLN A 32 -1.93 -9.08 -51.26
CA GLN A 32 -3.27 -8.65 -50.89
C GLN A 32 -3.63 -9.14 -49.48
N TYR A 33 -3.89 -8.22 -48.55
CA TYR A 33 -4.71 -8.51 -47.37
C TYR A 33 -6.19 -8.46 -47.79
N PRO A 34 -6.98 -9.52 -47.59
CA PRO A 34 -8.41 -9.48 -47.86
C PRO A 34 -9.12 -8.58 -46.83
N TYR A 35 -9.58 -7.42 -47.28
CA TYR A 35 -10.47 -6.54 -46.51
C TYR A 35 -11.85 -7.20 -46.37
N ASN A 36 -12.05 -7.95 -45.28
CA ASN A 36 -13.38 -8.38 -44.84
C ASN A 36 -13.73 -7.64 -43.54
N SER A 37 -14.67 -6.69 -43.64
CA SER A 37 -15.18 -5.94 -42.49
C SER A 37 -16.05 -6.83 -41.59
N PRO A 38 -15.72 -7.01 -40.30
CA PRO A 38 -16.67 -7.56 -39.34
C PRO A 38 -17.72 -6.49 -39.04
N GLN A 39 -18.90 -6.61 -39.63
CA GLN A 39 -20.08 -5.98 -39.06
C GLN A 39 -20.36 -6.64 -37.70
N TYR A 40 -20.65 -5.83 -36.67
CA TYR A 40 -21.13 -6.33 -35.38
C TYR A 40 -22.65 -6.19 -35.27
N PRO A 41 -23.43 -7.28 -35.45
CA PRO A 41 -24.80 -7.37 -35.00
C PRO A 41 -24.90 -8.16 -33.70
N TYR A 42 -24.97 -7.47 -32.56
CA TYR A 42 -25.46 -8.05 -31.30
C TYR A 42 -26.83 -7.42 -30.95
N PRO A 43 -27.95 -8.12 -31.17
CA PRO A 43 -29.26 -7.70 -30.67
C PRO A 43 -29.37 -7.97 -29.16
N PRO A 44 -30.28 -7.27 -28.44
CA PRO A 44 -30.47 -7.47 -27.00
C PRO A 44 -31.18 -8.81 -26.70
N PRO A 45 -30.96 -9.41 -25.51
CA PRO A 45 -31.61 -10.67 -25.12
C PRO A 45 -33.08 -10.46 -24.73
N SER A 46 -34.00 -10.96 -25.56
CA SER A 46 -35.42 -11.05 -25.25
C SER A 46 -35.77 -12.35 -24.53
N TYR A 47 -36.28 -12.26 -23.29
CA TYR A 47 -36.95 -13.37 -22.60
C TYR A 47 -38.23 -13.80 -23.32
N LEU A 48 -38.58 -15.09 -23.26
CA LEU A 48 -39.93 -15.68 -23.05
C LEU A 48 -39.84 -17.25 -23.13
N PRO A 49 -40.87 -18.04 -22.74
CA PRO A 49 -40.68 -19.39 -22.17
C PRO A 49 -40.78 -20.57 -23.16
N PRO A 50 -40.37 -21.79 -22.75
CA PRO A 50 -40.45 -23.00 -23.58
C PRO A 50 -41.84 -23.66 -23.59
N THR A 51 -42.28 -24.15 -24.75
CA THR A 51 -43.47 -25.02 -24.90
C THR A 51 -43.21 -26.23 -25.80
N SER A 52 -43.05 -27.40 -25.16
CA SER A 52 -43.65 -28.71 -25.49
C SER A 52 -43.67 -29.29 -26.94
N HIS A 53 -43.14 -30.51 -27.06
CA HIS A 53 -43.35 -31.52 -28.14
C HIS A 53 -42.72 -31.20 -29.53
N SER A 54 -42.37 -32.17 -30.39
CA SER A 54 -42.61 -33.63 -30.45
C SER A 54 -41.37 -34.42 -30.97
N ALA A 55 -41.48 -35.73 -31.21
CA ALA A 55 -40.35 -36.68 -31.41
C ALA A 55 -40.52 -37.59 -32.68
N PRO A 56 -39.99 -38.84 -32.78
CA PRO A 56 -38.63 -39.14 -33.27
C PRO A 56 -38.53 -40.24 -34.38
N LEU A 57 -37.31 -40.46 -34.91
CA LEU A 57 -36.83 -41.63 -35.68
C LEU A 57 -35.29 -41.74 -35.52
N ASP A 58 -34.61 -42.89 -35.49
CA ASP A 58 -35.01 -44.28 -35.18
C ASP A 58 -33.77 -45.12 -34.72
N TYR A 59 -33.96 -46.36 -34.24
CA TYR A 59 -32.96 -47.23 -33.60
C TYR A 59 -32.40 -48.35 -34.51
N PRO A 60 -31.34 -49.10 -34.11
CA PRO A 60 -31.60 -50.45 -33.54
C PRO A 60 -30.61 -50.98 -32.46
N HIS A 61 -31.19 -51.42 -31.32
CA HIS A 61 -30.94 -52.68 -30.55
C HIS A 61 -29.51 -53.09 -30.07
N SER A 62 -29.32 -53.89 -29.00
CA SER A 62 -30.22 -54.89 -28.37
C SER A 62 -30.04 -55.11 -26.84
N HIS A 63 -31.17 -55.09 -26.09
CA HIS A 63 -31.66 -56.04 -25.04
C HIS A 63 -30.76 -56.46 -23.84
N SER A 64 -31.22 -56.74 -22.60
CA SER A 64 -32.55 -57.05 -21.98
C SER A 64 -32.40 -57.14 -20.43
N HIS A 65 -33.36 -57.24 -19.50
CA HIS A 65 -34.82 -56.94 -19.30
C HIS A 65 -35.20 -57.35 -17.83
N SER A 66 -36.27 -56.92 -17.12
CA SER A 66 -37.15 -55.74 -17.23
C SER A 66 -38.16 -55.59 -16.04
N GLY A 67 -37.91 -54.69 -15.07
CA GLY A 67 -38.96 -54.03 -14.23
C GLY A 67 -39.51 -54.74 -12.98
N PRO A 68 -40.61 -54.23 -12.34
CA PRO A 68 -41.32 -52.97 -12.62
C PRO A 68 -41.73 -52.06 -11.39
N ILE A 69 -41.58 -50.73 -11.53
CA ILE A 69 -42.63 -49.64 -11.53
C ILE A 69 -43.95 -49.87 -10.71
N PRO A 70 -44.60 -48.86 -10.02
CA PRO A 70 -44.25 -47.48 -9.61
C PRO A 70 -44.63 -47.13 -8.12
N TYR A 71 -44.63 -45.83 -7.75
CA TYR A 71 -45.32 -45.27 -6.56
C TYR A 71 -46.24 -44.08 -6.92
N GLN A 72 -47.45 -44.01 -6.33
CA GLN A 72 -48.32 -42.83 -6.22
C GLN A 72 -49.17 -42.90 -4.92
N TYR A 73 -49.59 -41.75 -4.38
CA TYR A 73 -50.36 -41.60 -3.12
C TYR A 73 -51.86 -41.90 -3.28
N PRO A 74 -52.57 -42.37 -2.22
CA PRO A 74 -53.36 -41.44 -1.38
C PRO A 74 -53.53 -41.78 0.14
N TYR A 75 -54.21 -40.87 0.85
CA TYR A 75 -54.72 -40.87 2.26
C TYR A 75 -55.92 -41.83 2.52
N PRO A 76 -56.66 -41.84 3.68
CA PRO A 76 -56.55 -41.19 5.02
C PRO A 76 -56.81 -42.15 6.25
N VAL A 77 -57.21 -41.60 7.42
CA VAL A 77 -57.94 -42.23 8.59
C VAL A 77 -57.05 -42.95 9.64
N SER A 78 -57.24 -42.95 10.99
CA SER A 78 -57.99 -42.17 12.05
C SER A 78 -57.72 -42.82 13.45
N PRO A 79 -58.32 -42.44 14.62
CA PRO A 79 -58.65 -41.11 15.20
C PRO A 79 -58.34 -40.93 16.74
N ASN A 80 -58.26 -39.67 17.21
CA ASN A 80 -58.68 -39.14 18.55
C ASN A 80 -58.07 -39.68 19.89
N PRO A 81 -58.26 -38.99 21.05
CA PRO A 81 -58.75 -37.60 21.30
C PRO A 81 -57.82 -36.71 22.18
N ILE A 82 -58.26 -35.46 22.38
CA ILE A 82 -57.76 -34.40 23.32
C ILE A 82 -58.50 -34.54 24.70
N PRO A 83 -58.55 -33.61 25.72
CA PRO A 83 -58.23 -32.15 25.75
C PRO A 83 -57.59 -31.52 27.02
N HIS A 84 -57.09 -30.27 26.89
CA HIS A 84 -57.47 -29.02 27.62
C HIS A 84 -56.33 -28.03 27.92
N ALA A 85 -56.73 -26.77 28.17
CA ALA A 85 -55.86 -25.62 28.39
C ALA A 85 -56.56 -24.48 29.17
N SER A 86 -55.78 -23.46 29.55
CA SER A 86 -56.15 -22.07 29.90
C SER A 86 -56.75 -21.73 31.28
N SER A 87 -56.20 -20.68 31.88
CA SER A 87 -56.90 -19.65 32.67
C SER A 87 -56.10 -18.33 32.64
N GLN A 88 -56.81 -17.19 32.64
CA GLN A 88 -56.27 -15.81 32.67
C GLN A 88 -56.48 -15.21 34.09
N PRO A 89 -56.10 -13.95 34.47
CA PRO A 89 -56.40 -12.69 33.78
C PRO A 89 -55.33 -11.55 33.94
N THR A 90 -55.75 -10.31 34.24
CA THR A 90 -55.10 -9.03 33.86
C THR A 90 -54.86 -8.04 35.03
N LEU A 91 -54.15 -6.93 34.72
CA LEU A 91 -54.16 -5.57 35.33
C LEU A 91 -53.24 -5.19 36.53
N GLN A 92 -52.54 -4.05 36.31
CA GLN A 92 -52.27 -2.89 37.21
C GLN A 92 -51.14 -2.84 38.29
N HIS A 93 -50.48 -1.66 38.29
CA HIS A 93 -49.86 -0.83 39.36
C HIS A 93 -48.55 -1.18 40.11
N HIS A 94 -47.64 -0.17 40.11
CA HIS A 94 -46.71 0.37 41.14
C HIS A 94 -45.78 -0.49 42.02
N GLY A 95 -44.61 0.11 42.36
CA GLY A 95 -43.60 -0.36 43.34
C GLY A 95 -42.31 -0.85 42.66
N SER A 96 -41.12 -0.23 42.68
CA SER A 96 -40.43 0.74 43.56
C SER A 96 -39.92 0.22 44.92
N PHE A 97 -38.73 -0.40 44.93
CA PHE A 97 -37.69 -0.41 46.00
C PHE A 97 -36.42 -1.01 45.34
N GLN A 98 -35.29 -0.33 45.13
CA GLN A 98 -34.32 0.37 46.00
C GLN A 98 -33.49 -0.51 46.96
N TYR A 99 -32.16 -0.47 46.72
CA TYR A 99 -31.01 -0.60 47.63
C TYR A 99 -30.86 -1.80 48.60
N GLY A 100 -29.65 -2.38 48.57
CA GLY A 100 -29.12 -3.30 49.57
C GLY A 100 -27.61 -3.45 49.43
N SER A 101 -26.83 -2.72 50.22
CA SER A 101 -25.36 -2.61 50.11
C SER A 101 -24.62 -3.28 51.27
N SER A 102 -23.55 -4.04 50.96
CA SER A 102 -22.43 -4.38 51.87
C SER A 102 -21.32 -5.04 51.02
N SER A 103 -20.01 -4.72 51.05
CA SER A 103 -19.04 -4.22 52.05
C SER A 103 -18.18 -5.34 52.67
N TYR A 104 -16.86 -5.23 52.46
CA TYR A 104 -15.76 -6.12 52.89
C TYR A 104 -15.76 -6.49 54.39
N PRO A 105 -15.04 -7.57 54.79
CA PRO A 105 -13.68 -7.35 55.30
C PRO A 105 -12.59 -8.41 54.95
N TYR A 106 -11.41 -7.86 54.61
CA TYR A 106 -10.02 -8.24 54.95
C TYR A 106 -9.58 -9.60 55.56
N GLN A 107 -8.41 -10.06 55.04
CA GLN A 107 -7.26 -10.71 55.71
C GLN A 107 -7.42 -11.90 56.67
N GLN A 108 -6.63 -12.96 56.41
CA GLN A 108 -5.46 -13.26 57.25
C GLN A 108 -4.40 -14.11 56.54
N SER A 109 -3.19 -14.18 57.10
CA SER A 109 -2.02 -14.91 56.60
C SER A 109 -1.62 -16.03 57.56
N LEU A 110 -0.82 -17.00 57.08
CA LEU A 110 0.20 -17.71 57.87
C LEU A 110 1.12 -18.54 56.94
N ALA A 111 2.27 -18.98 57.45
CA ALA A 111 3.33 -19.67 56.68
C ALA A 111 3.68 -21.03 57.30
N GLY A 112 4.25 -21.97 56.52
CA GLY A 112 4.67 -23.26 57.08
C GLY A 112 5.29 -24.29 56.11
N HIS A 113 6.63 -24.30 56.03
CA HIS A 113 7.54 -25.46 55.98
C HIS A 113 7.42 -26.57 54.88
N TYR A 114 8.60 -26.91 54.33
CA TYR A 114 8.90 -28.19 53.64
C TYR A 114 8.91 -29.37 54.64
N PRO A 115 8.72 -30.63 54.19
CA PRO A 115 9.89 -31.46 53.81
C PRO A 115 9.69 -32.37 52.57
N THR A 116 10.80 -32.91 52.06
CA THR A 116 10.82 -34.09 51.17
C THR A 116 10.59 -35.39 51.95
N PRO A 117 10.28 -36.50 51.26
CA PRO A 117 11.22 -37.63 51.32
C PRO A 117 11.38 -38.41 50.01
N GLU A 118 12.49 -39.15 49.90
CA GLU A 118 12.71 -40.17 48.86
C GLU A 118 12.32 -41.58 49.35
N SER A 119 12.27 -42.52 48.39
CA SER A 119 12.60 -43.96 48.47
C SER A 119 11.47 -44.93 48.08
N ASN A 120 11.89 -46.07 47.55
CA ASN A 120 11.13 -46.99 46.69
C ASN A 120 11.25 -48.43 47.25
N PRO A 121 10.32 -49.36 46.94
CA PRO A 121 10.83 -50.65 46.45
C PRO A 121 9.93 -51.43 45.47
N GLN A 122 10.56 -51.88 44.36
CA GLN A 122 10.49 -53.25 43.79
C GLN A 122 9.17 -53.81 43.18
N VAL A 123 9.16 -54.77 42.23
CA VAL A 123 10.15 -55.32 41.26
C VAL A 123 9.41 -56.05 40.13
N SER A 124 9.89 -55.94 38.88
CA SER A 124 9.95 -57.04 37.89
C SER A 124 10.67 -56.59 36.61
N SER A 125 11.50 -57.47 36.02
CA SER A 125 12.28 -57.27 34.78
C SER A 125 12.46 -58.64 34.08
N PRO A 126 12.74 -58.75 32.77
CA PRO A 126 14.05 -58.44 32.15
C PRO A 126 13.94 -57.36 31.04
N TYR A 127 14.90 -56.47 30.76
CA TYR A 127 16.34 -56.63 30.43
C TYR A 127 16.60 -57.32 29.07
N HIS A 128 17.52 -56.85 28.18
CA HIS A 128 18.60 -55.85 28.35
C HIS A 128 18.95 -55.07 27.05
N GLN A 129 19.23 -53.76 27.20
CA GLN A 129 20.14 -52.84 26.46
C GLN A 129 20.14 -52.70 24.90
N PRO A 130 20.38 -51.47 24.38
CA PRO A 130 20.66 -51.19 22.97
C PRO A 130 22.17 -51.18 22.64
N ALA A 131 22.53 -51.43 21.38
CA ALA A 131 23.90 -51.32 20.87
C ALA A 131 23.98 -50.71 19.46
N GLN A 132 25.16 -50.14 19.17
CA GLN A 132 25.56 -49.41 17.97
C GLN A 132 25.35 -50.16 16.64
N TYR A 133 25.10 -49.42 15.55
CA TYR A 133 25.25 -49.92 14.18
C TYR A 133 26.56 -49.39 13.55
N PRO A 134 27.50 -50.28 13.16
CA PRO A 134 28.71 -49.94 12.38
C PRO A 134 28.45 -49.92 10.86
N PRO A 135 29.41 -49.49 10.01
CA PRO A 135 29.18 -49.14 8.61
C PRO A 135 29.35 -50.32 7.62
N PRO A 136 28.97 -50.14 6.33
CA PRO A 136 29.27 -51.09 5.27
C PRO A 136 30.64 -50.81 4.61
N GLU A 137 31.61 -51.71 4.77
CA GLU A 137 32.80 -51.74 3.93
C GLU A 137 32.73 -52.82 2.84
N SER A 138 33.13 -52.37 1.64
CA SER A 138 33.79 -53.04 0.51
C SER A 138 33.81 -54.57 0.34
N ASN A 139 33.81 -54.98 -0.94
CA ASN A 139 34.41 -56.24 -1.40
C ASN A 139 35.38 -55.94 -2.55
N SER A 140 36.41 -56.75 -2.77
CA SER A 140 37.67 -56.30 -3.40
C SER A 140 38.19 -57.17 -4.55
N GLN A 141 39.10 -56.62 -5.37
CA GLN A 141 40.36 -57.28 -5.82
C GLN A 141 41.27 -56.38 -6.67
N VAL A 142 42.58 -56.32 -6.31
CA VAL A 142 43.79 -56.25 -7.19
C VAL A 142 43.96 -55.01 -8.11
N SER A 143 45.07 -54.23 -8.13
CA SER A 143 46.52 -54.53 -7.95
C SER A 143 47.32 -53.42 -7.21
N SER A 144 48.62 -53.65 -6.97
CA SER A 144 49.65 -52.74 -6.37
C SER A 144 50.89 -52.65 -7.33
N PRO A 145 52.09 -52.07 -7.07
CA PRO A 145 52.66 -51.52 -5.81
C PRO A 145 53.65 -50.29 -5.84
N TYR A 146 54.05 -49.83 -4.64
CA TYR A 146 55.25 -49.00 -4.26
C TYR A 146 55.35 -47.52 -4.75
N GLN A 147 56.03 -46.56 -4.09
CA GLN A 147 56.96 -46.58 -2.91
C GLN A 147 56.88 -45.27 -2.06
N GLN A 148 57.51 -45.22 -0.88
CA GLN A 148 57.59 -44.09 0.11
C GLN A 148 59.08 -43.66 0.34
N PRO A 149 59.56 -42.76 1.27
CA PRO A 149 58.98 -42.20 2.53
C PRO A 149 59.34 -40.71 2.97
N ALA A 150 58.85 -40.27 4.16
CA ALA A 150 59.48 -39.37 5.19
C ALA A 150 59.86 -37.88 4.87
N GLN A 151 60.08 -36.90 5.79
CA GLN A 151 59.76 -36.65 7.24
C GLN A 151 59.86 -35.13 7.62
N TYR A 152 59.54 -34.77 8.89
CA TYR A 152 59.61 -33.47 9.64
C TYR A 152 60.98 -32.72 9.62
N PRO A 153 61.16 -31.40 10.02
CA PRO A 153 60.65 -30.73 11.25
C PRO A 153 60.40 -29.17 11.26
N PRO A 154 60.03 -28.56 12.43
CA PRO A 154 59.86 -27.09 12.65
C PRO A 154 60.85 -26.43 13.66
N PRO A 155 60.91 -25.07 13.72
CA PRO A 155 61.04 -24.25 14.96
C PRO A 155 60.05 -23.03 14.97
N GLU A 156 59.65 -22.34 16.04
CA GLU A 156 60.34 -21.68 17.20
C GLU A 156 61.22 -20.46 16.83
N SER A 157 61.31 -19.33 17.57
CA SER A 157 60.54 -18.76 18.72
C SER A 157 60.94 -17.27 18.96
N ASN A 158 60.28 -16.55 19.91
CA ASN A 158 60.73 -15.27 20.56
C ASN A 158 60.78 -13.96 19.70
N SER A 159 60.80 -12.71 20.21
CA SER A 159 60.70 -12.11 21.58
C SER A 159 60.30 -10.60 21.58
N GLU A 160 59.83 -10.10 22.73
CA GLU A 160 60.00 -8.74 23.33
C GLU A 160 59.56 -7.42 22.62
N LEU A 161 58.61 -6.73 23.27
CA LEU A 161 58.68 -5.41 23.94
C LEU A 161 59.58 -4.23 23.46
N HIS A 162 59.11 -3.02 23.83
CA HIS A 162 59.85 -1.76 24.05
C HIS A 162 60.31 -0.84 22.88
N SER A 163 59.35 -0.03 22.42
CA SER A 163 59.34 1.45 22.58
C SER A 163 60.35 2.41 21.90
N ARG A 164 59.77 3.55 21.46
CA ARG A 164 60.30 4.94 21.46
C ARG A 164 61.31 5.40 20.38
N HIS A 165 60.98 6.58 19.85
CA HIS A 165 61.89 7.67 19.42
C HIS A 165 62.77 7.47 18.15
N ASN A 166 63.07 8.52 17.36
CA ASN A 166 62.40 9.80 17.12
C ASN A 166 62.98 10.53 15.88
N SER A 167 62.42 11.70 15.54
CA SER A 167 63.15 12.92 15.17
C SER A 167 63.76 13.15 13.76
N PHE A 168 63.24 14.22 13.14
CA PHE A 168 63.98 15.35 12.52
C PHE A 168 64.74 15.17 11.17
N SER A 169 64.97 16.24 10.38
CA SER A 169 64.69 17.69 10.58
C SER A 169 64.53 18.49 9.27
N GLY A 170 63.81 19.62 9.37
CA GLY A 170 64.23 20.91 8.75
C GLY A 170 63.16 21.69 7.96
N HIS A 171 63.14 23.04 7.96
CA HIS A 171 63.62 24.01 8.95
C HIS A 171 63.08 25.44 8.63
N ASN A 172 63.28 26.39 9.56
CA ASN A 172 63.06 27.86 9.44
C ASN A 172 61.62 28.42 9.40
N ARG A 173 61.32 29.67 9.86
CA ARG A 173 61.89 30.50 10.96
C ARG A 173 60.99 31.74 11.23
N GLN A 174 60.63 32.00 12.51
CA GLN A 174 60.37 33.27 13.28
C GLN A 174 59.71 34.50 12.58
N GLU A 175 58.92 35.38 13.22
CA GLU A 175 59.01 36.06 14.55
C GLU A 175 57.61 36.19 15.24
N SER A 176 57.46 35.97 16.56
CA SER A 176 57.44 36.95 17.70
C SER A 176 56.14 37.79 17.83
N THR A 177 55.47 38.00 18.98
CA THR A 177 55.74 37.66 20.41
C THR A 177 54.48 37.80 21.33
N SER A 178 54.44 37.07 22.47
CA SER A 178 53.65 37.31 23.73
C SER A 178 52.09 37.29 23.70
N SER A 179 51.34 36.84 24.74
CA SER A 179 51.68 36.29 26.08
C SER A 179 50.52 35.46 26.74
N LEU A 180 50.90 34.39 27.47
CA LEU A 180 50.35 33.82 28.75
C LEU A 180 48.83 33.91 29.08
N GLY A 181 48.12 32.87 29.56
CA GLY A 181 48.47 31.43 29.72
C GLY A 181 47.60 30.68 30.76
N ALA A 182 47.51 29.33 30.64
CA ALA A 182 47.10 28.29 31.64
C ALA A 182 45.72 28.39 32.37
N ASN A 183 45.01 27.31 32.77
CA ASN A 183 45.08 25.86 32.49
C ASN A 183 43.77 25.18 32.99
N THR A 184 43.22 24.19 32.27
CA THR A 184 42.59 22.95 32.81
C THR A 184 42.19 21.99 31.69
N ASP A 185 42.27 20.68 31.96
CA ASP A 185 42.05 19.62 30.98
C ASP A 185 40.56 19.35 30.70
N THR A 186 40.22 19.09 29.44
CA THR A 186 38.96 18.44 29.04
C THR A 186 39.22 17.45 27.90
N ILE A 187 38.77 16.21 28.07
CA ILE A 187 38.79 15.18 27.02
C ILE A 187 37.66 15.51 26.03
N PRO A 188 37.89 15.52 24.69
CA PRO A 188 36.83 15.82 23.73
C PRO A 188 35.72 14.76 23.79
N SER A 189 34.51 15.20 24.13
CA SER A 189 33.32 14.35 23.99
C SER A 189 33.03 14.08 22.51
N VAL A 190 32.60 12.87 22.19
CA VAL A 190 32.11 12.54 20.85
C VAL A 190 30.85 13.37 20.61
N ALA A 191 30.92 14.31 19.65
CA ALA A 191 29.82 15.21 19.35
C ALA A 191 28.63 14.47 18.71
N SER A 192 27.42 14.96 18.99
CA SER A 192 26.17 14.37 18.47
C SER A 192 26.16 14.31 16.95
N ALA A 193 25.83 13.14 16.41
CA ALA A 193 25.64 12.96 14.97
C ALA A 193 24.18 13.28 14.57
N TYR A 194 24.04 14.08 13.51
CA TYR A 194 22.83 14.40 12.75
C TYR A 194 21.74 15.29 13.42
N PRO A 195 21.13 16.23 12.65
CA PRO A 195 19.98 17.04 13.07
C PRO A 195 18.63 16.36 12.74
N PRO A 196 17.49 16.84 13.31
CA PRO A 196 16.17 16.30 13.04
C PRO A 196 15.58 16.70 11.68
N LEU A 197 14.53 15.99 11.25
CA LEU A 197 13.82 16.17 9.98
C LEU A 197 13.25 17.60 9.78
N ASP A 198 13.04 18.36 10.86
CA ASP A 198 12.50 19.72 10.81
C ASP A 198 13.46 20.72 10.11
N ASP A 199 14.78 20.46 10.11
CA ASP A 199 15.77 21.31 9.42
C ASP A 199 15.72 21.18 7.88
N LEU A 200 15.06 20.16 7.34
CA LEU A 200 14.70 20.14 5.91
C LEU A 200 13.60 21.17 5.59
N LEU A 201 12.69 21.43 6.52
CA LEU A 201 11.49 22.23 6.28
C LEU A 201 11.75 23.73 6.45
N SER A 202 12.65 24.12 7.36
CA SER A 202 13.10 25.51 7.54
C SER A 202 13.80 26.07 6.29
N ASN A 203 14.47 25.22 5.51
CA ASN A 203 15.26 25.61 4.34
C ASN A 203 14.47 25.70 3.01
N VAL A 204 13.14 25.46 3.01
CA VAL A 204 12.29 25.49 1.79
C VAL A 204 11.34 26.69 1.77
N HIS A 205 11.89 27.88 1.99
CA HIS A 205 11.16 29.13 1.71
C HIS A 205 10.93 29.31 0.20
N LEU A 206 9.68 29.15 -0.23
CA LEU A 206 9.15 29.73 -1.47
C LEU A 206 8.55 31.09 -1.13
N SER A 207 8.80 32.11 -1.96
CA SER A 207 8.33 33.47 -1.72
C SER A 207 6.81 33.61 -1.92
N ASP A 208 6.10 33.93 -0.83
CA ASP A 208 4.65 34.13 -0.85
C ASP A 208 4.25 35.27 -1.79
N SER A 209 3.46 34.92 -2.81
CA SER A 209 2.91 35.84 -3.81
C SER A 209 1.47 35.45 -4.14
N ARG A 210 0.63 35.38 -3.09
CA ARG A 210 -0.83 35.21 -3.24
C ARG A 210 -1.48 36.54 -3.66
N PRO A 211 -2.34 36.58 -4.70
CA PRO A 211 -3.21 37.71 -4.95
C PRO A 211 -4.22 37.87 -3.81
N THR A 212 -4.39 39.09 -3.29
CA THR A 212 -5.36 39.41 -2.24
C THR A 212 -6.79 39.48 -2.79
N ALA A 213 -7.72 38.82 -2.09
CA ALA A 213 -9.16 39.06 -2.27
C ALA A 213 -9.60 40.29 -1.46
N PRO A 214 -10.69 41.00 -1.85
CA PRO A 214 -11.10 42.23 -1.17
C PRO A 214 -11.67 41.97 0.24
N ALA A 215 -11.36 42.85 1.19
CA ALA A 215 -11.90 42.80 2.54
C ALA A 215 -13.30 43.45 2.65
N SER A 216 -14.14 42.95 3.56
CA SER A 216 -15.38 43.59 3.98
C SER A 216 -15.12 44.76 4.96
N PRO A 217 -15.98 45.79 5.01
CA PRO A 217 -15.71 47.01 5.80
C PRO A 217 -15.85 46.81 7.32
N PRO A 218 -15.12 47.60 8.13
CA PRO A 218 -15.10 47.47 9.59
C PRO A 218 -16.26 48.21 10.31
N ALA A 219 -16.59 47.74 11.51
CA ALA A 219 -17.40 48.47 12.50
C ALA A 219 -16.51 49.44 13.33
N PRO A 220 -17.06 50.51 13.92
CA PRO A 220 -16.27 51.65 14.42
C PRO A 220 -15.58 51.41 15.77
N SER A 221 -14.54 52.22 16.02
CA SER A 221 -13.60 52.14 17.14
C SER A 221 -14.11 52.73 18.47
N GLY A 222 -13.84 52.03 19.57
CA GLY A 222 -13.72 52.62 20.92
C GLY A 222 -12.26 52.93 21.26
N ALA A 223 -12.01 53.99 22.04
CA ALA A 223 -10.65 54.50 22.30
C ALA A 223 -9.89 53.74 23.41
N ALA A 224 -8.56 53.79 23.34
CA ALA A 224 -7.65 53.23 24.35
C ALA A 224 -7.00 54.33 25.20
N LEU A 225 -6.58 53.99 26.44
CA LEU A 225 -5.57 54.66 27.28
C LEU A 225 -4.94 53.59 28.23
N PRO A 226 -3.74 53.80 28.82
CA PRO A 226 -2.72 52.74 28.82
C PRO A 226 -1.97 52.49 30.16
N THR A 227 -1.11 51.46 30.19
CA THR A 227 0.08 51.28 31.08
C THR A 227 -0.16 51.23 32.63
N ALA A 228 0.53 50.45 33.47
CA ALA A 228 1.88 49.88 33.39
C ALA A 228 2.13 48.71 34.39
N THR A 229 3.15 47.89 34.12
CA THR A 229 4.13 47.25 35.05
C THR A 229 3.75 46.30 36.22
N SER A 230 4.74 45.45 36.56
CA SER A 230 5.03 44.78 37.85
C SER A 230 4.17 43.62 38.37
N THR A 231 4.60 42.41 38.04
CA THR A 231 5.11 41.32 38.93
C THR A 231 5.33 41.62 40.44
N PRO A 232 5.42 40.60 41.35
CA PRO A 232 5.19 39.14 41.17
C PRO A 232 4.45 38.40 42.34
N GLU A 233 4.32 37.07 42.17
CA GLU A 233 4.55 36.02 43.18
C GLU A 233 3.54 35.60 44.30
N LEU A 234 3.72 34.30 44.64
CA LEU A 234 3.47 33.57 45.90
C LEU A 234 2.06 33.08 46.33
N GLN A 235 2.01 31.73 46.47
CA GLN A 235 1.39 30.92 47.53
C GLN A 235 -0.15 30.70 47.62
N SER A 236 -0.53 29.48 47.22
CA SER A 236 -1.58 28.64 47.80
C SER A 236 -1.44 28.42 49.32
N PRO A 237 -2.53 28.29 50.09
CA PRO A 237 -3.15 26.97 50.41
C PRO A 237 -4.66 26.93 50.04
N VAL A 238 -5.40 25.82 49.82
CA VAL A 238 -5.44 24.41 50.31
C VAL A 238 -6.44 24.14 51.47
N TYR A 239 -7.33 23.16 51.25
CA TYR A 239 -8.36 22.53 52.12
C TYR A 239 -9.61 23.33 52.57
N GLY A 240 -10.75 22.62 52.67
CA GLY A 240 -12.01 23.15 53.22
C GLY A 240 -13.31 22.40 52.83
N HIS A 241 -13.48 21.11 53.18
CA HIS A 241 -14.79 20.42 53.06
C HIS A 241 -15.75 20.80 54.20
N ALA A 242 -17.04 21.04 53.92
CA ALA A 242 -18.16 20.55 54.74
C ALA A 242 -19.55 20.73 54.06
N THR A 243 -20.33 19.66 54.13
CA THR A 243 -21.67 19.36 53.59
C THR A 243 -22.88 20.08 54.20
N SER A 244 -24.03 19.97 53.50
CA SER A 244 -25.45 19.88 53.97
C SER A 244 -26.38 21.10 53.79
N GLY A 245 -27.63 20.83 53.37
CA GLY A 245 -28.66 21.84 53.03
C GLY A 245 -29.69 21.35 52.00
N ASP A 246 -30.72 20.65 52.46
CA ASP A 246 -31.61 19.75 51.70
C ASP A 246 -32.78 20.38 50.88
N PHE A 247 -33.36 19.55 49.98
CA PHE A 247 -34.72 19.64 49.36
C PHE A 247 -34.98 20.76 48.30
N TYR A 248 -35.81 20.60 47.24
CA TYR A 248 -36.57 19.45 46.67
C TYR A 248 -36.99 19.74 45.19
N GLY A 249 -37.18 18.70 44.36
CA GLY A 249 -38.28 18.65 43.36
C GLY A 249 -38.04 19.07 41.89
N TYR A 250 -38.42 18.19 40.95
CA TYR A 250 -38.65 18.49 39.51
C TYR A 250 -40.01 19.19 39.28
N PRO A 251 -40.21 19.90 38.15
CA PRO A 251 -41.07 19.31 37.10
C PRO A 251 -40.68 19.64 35.63
N ASN A 252 -41.55 19.20 34.72
CA ASN A 252 -41.40 19.01 33.27
C ASN A 252 -41.71 20.24 32.38
N ASN A 253 -41.23 20.15 31.12
CA ASN A 253 -41.90 20.54 29.86
C ASN A 253 -42.04 21.99 29.32
N SER A 254 -41.81 22.05 28.00
CA SER A 254 -42.56 22.81 26.95
C SER A 254 -42.25 24.27 26.61
N PHE A 255 -42.43 24.56 25.31
CA PHE A 255 -42.32 25.87 24.66
C PHE A 255 -43.47 26.82 25.05
N PRO A 256 -43.23 28.15 25.13
CA PRO A 256 -44.28 29.16 25.19
C PRO A 256 -44.69 29.65 23.78
N SER A 257 -45.96 30.06 23.64
CA SER A 257 -46.57 30.61 22.42
C SER A 257 -46.98 32.09 22.59
N LYS A 258 -47.45 32.72 21.51
CA LYS A 258 -48.33 33.90 21.61
C LYS A 258 -49.54 33.81 20.67
N TRP A 259 -50.66 34.22 21.27
CA TRP A 259 -52.01 34.58 20.81
C TRP A 259 -52.06 35.27 19.43
N GLU A 260 -53.18 35.31 18.69
CA GLU A 260 -54.59 35.43 19.13
C GLU A 260 -55.61 34.88 18.09
N GLY A 261 -56.92 34.88 18.38
CA GLY A 261 -58.02 34.41 17.48
C GLY A 261 -58.70 35.54 16.68
N PRO A 262 -59.96 35.40 16.14
CA PRO A 262 -60.95 34.33 16.45
C PRO A 262 -61.96 33.87 15.31
N TYR A 263 -62.81 32.89 15.67
CA TYR A 263 -64.20 32.59 15.20
C TYR A 263 -64.57 31.99 13.80
N LEU A 264 -65.50 31.00 13.87
CA LEU A 264 -66.33 30.31 12.82
C LEU A 264 -65.60 29.53 11.68
N GLY A 265 -66.11 28.41 11.14
CA GLY A 265 -67.22 27.52 11.57
C GLY A 265 -67.82 26.62 10.46
N ARG A 266 -68.20 25.36 10.80
CA ARG A 266 -69.02 24.35 10.05
C ARG A 266 -68.43 23.54 8.86
N MET A 267 -68.71 22.20 8.88
CA MET A 267 -69.35 21.28 7.89
C MET A 267 -68.96 21.32 6.38
N GLU A 268 -68.99 20.25 5.55
CA GLU A 268 -69.40 18.83 5.71
C GLU A 268 -68.86 17.86 4.60
N SER A 269 -68.87 16.54 4.90
CA SER A 269 -69.08 15.33 4.06
C SER A 269 -68.63 15.12 2.58
N SER A 270 -67.98 13.95 2.32
CA SER A 270 -68.19 12.95 1.21
C SER A 270 -68.01 13.37 -0.29
N ASN A 271 -67.45 12.55 -1.20
CA ASN A 271 -67.96 11.22 -1.64
C ASN A 271 -66.99 10.40 -2.57
N HIS A 272 -67.44 9.24 -3.09
CA HIS A 272 -66.66 8.20 -3.83
C HIS A 272 -66.90 8.11 -5.37
N SER A 273 -66.25 7.12 -6.03
CA SER A 273 -66.26 6.67 -7.45
C SER A 273 -65.23 7.34 -8.39
N VAL A 274 -64.45 6.69 -9.27
CA VAL A 274 -64.38 5.33 -9.92
C VAL A 274 -65.25 5.14 -11.17
N PHE A 275 -64.66 5.26 -12.38
CA PHE A 275 -64.52 4.19 -13.40
C PHE A 275 -63.58 4.59 -14.56
N SER A 276 -63.30 3.66 -15.48
CA SER A 276 -62.35 3.77 -16.61
C SER A 276 -63.06 3.82 -17.99
N HIS A 277 -62.33 4.16 -19.07
CA HIS A 277 -62.47 3.52 -20.40
C HIS A 277 -61.33 3.88 -21.38
N THR A 278 -61.32 3.24 -22.56
CA THR A 278 -60.24 3.16 -23.55
C THR A 278 -60.64 3.71 -24.93
N GLY A 279 -59.67 4.13 -25.75
CA GLY A 279 -59.85 4.53 -27.15
C GLY A 279 -58.53 4.65 -27.92
N SER A 280 -58.54 4.49 -29.25
CA SER A 280 -57.34 4.40 -30.12
C SER A 280 -57.60 5.07 -31.47
N PHE A 281 -56.56 5.63 -32.14
CA PHE A 281 -56.26 5.46 -33.58
C PHE A 281 -54.92 6.14 -34.03
N ASN A 282 -54.49 5.88 -35.27
CA ASN A 282 -53.16 6.18 -35.88
C ASN A 282 -52.87 7.67 -36.21
N GLY A 283 -51.58 8.04 -36.42
CA GLY A 283 -51.25 9.43 -36.84
C GLY A 283 -49.83 9.87 -37.30
N SER A 284 -48.89 9.00 -37.71
CA SER A 284 -47.70 9.29 -38.58
C SER A 284 -46.68 10.45 -38.35
N GLN A 285 -45.39 10.13 -38.63
CA GLN A 285 -44.26 10.99 -39.08
C GLN A 285 -43.37 11.83 -38.10
N HIS A 286 -42.06 11.60 -38.30
CA HIS A 286 -40.85 12.40 -38.05
C HIS A 286 -40.81 13.54 -37.01
N GLY A 287 -39.95 13.34 -36.00
CA GLY A 287 -39.25 14.41 -35.29
C GLY A 287 -38.21 13.86 -34.29
N GLN A 288 -36.91 13.97 -34.59
CA GLN A 288 -35.87 13.72 -33.58
C GLN A 288 -35.80 14.91 -32.62
N SER A 289 -36.56 14.84 -31.52
CA SER A 289 -36.63 15.91 -30.53
C SER A 289 -35.32 15.98 -29.72
N MET A 290 -34.48 16.99 -30.01
CA MET A 290 -33.37 17.35 -29.15
C MET A 290 -33.88 17.81 -27.77
N GLN A 291 -33.83 16.94 -26.76
CA GLN A 291 -34.05 17.34 -25.37
C GLN A 291 -32.84 18.13 -24.85
N ILE A 292 -32.85 19.44 -25.08
CA ILE A 292 -32.06 20.39 -24.29
C ILE A 292 -32.75 20.49 -22.93
N VAL A 293 -32.26 19.74 -21.93
CA VAL A 293 -32.82 19.74 -20.57
C VAL A 293 -32.31 20.98 -19.80
N PRO A 294 -33.16 21.95 -19.42
CA PRO A 294 -32.76 23.10 -18.63
C PRO A 294 -32.95 22.80 -17.14
N PHE A 295 -31.88 22.77 -16.36
CA PHE A 295 -31.97 22.49 -14.92
C PHE A 295 -32.66 23.62 -14.14
N GLN A 296 -33.79 23.30 -13.51
CA GLN A 296 -34.35 24.10 -12.42
C GLN A 296 -33.49 23.95 -11.16
N LYS A 297 -33.31 25.04 -10.41
CA LYS A 297 -32.52 25.06 -9.16
C LYS A 297 -33.30 24.47 -7.97
N GLY A 298 -33.52 23.15 -8.00
CA GLY A 298 -33.77 22.39 -6.78
C GLY A 298 -32.47 22.19 -5.98
N SER A 299 -32.57 21.85 -4.70
CA SER A 299 -31.43 21.32 -3.94
C SER A 299 -31.22 19.86 -4.31
N LEU A 300 -30.21 19.56 -5.14
CA LEU A 300 -29.88 18.20 -5.55
C LEU A 300 -29.57 17.30 -4.35
N ARG A 301 -30.04 16.05 -4.41
CA ARG A 301 -29.86 15.04 -3.37
C ARG A 301 -28.47 14.42 -3.44
N VAL A 302 -27.76 14.40 -2.32
CA VAL A 302 -26.53 13.62 -2.18
C VAL A 302 -26.89 12.13 -2.05
N LEU A 303 -26.31 11.30 -2.91
CA LEU A 303 -26.53 9.85 -2.99
C LEU A 303 -25.19 9.09 -2.96
N LEU A 304 -25.21 7.83 -2.54
CA LEU A 304 -24.00 6.99 -2.50
C LEU A 304 -23.80 6.28 -3.84
N LEU A 305 -22.77 6.69 -4.59
CA LEU A 305 -22.24 5.93 -5.70
C LEU A 305 -21.24 4.90 -5.16
N HIS A 306 -21.70 3.68 -4.87
CA HIS A 306 -20.87 2.51 -4.55
C HIS A 306 -21.04 1.43 -5.62
N GLY A 307 -20.02 1.25 -6.45
CA GLY A 307 -20.07 0.40 -7.64
C GLY A 307 -19.09 0.87 -8.70
N ASN A 308 -19.50 0.84 -9.97
CA ASN A 308 -18.70 1.30 -11.10
C ASN A 308 -19.45 2.37 -11.91
N LEU A 309 -18.70 3.32 -12.49
CA LEU A 309 -19.18 4.17 -13.58
C LEU A 309 -18.53 3.71 -14.89
N ASP A 310 -19.34 3.27 -15.85
CA ASP A 310 -18.97 3.19 -17.27
C ASP A 310 -19.15 4.58 -17.87
N ILE A 311 -18.10 5.12 -18.48
CA ILE A 311 -18.04 6.48 -19.00
C ILE A 311 -17.34 6.48 -20.35
N TRP A 312 -17.98 7.09 -21.35
CA TRP A 312 -17.35 7.43 -22.62
C TRP A 312 -17.27 8.94 -22.80
N VAL A 313 -16.09 9.43 -23.13
CA VAL A 313 -15.85 10.81 -23.56
C VAL A 313 -15.53 10.78 -25.05
N PHE A 314 -16.50 11.19 -25.88
CA PHE A 314 -16.41 11.04 -27.34
C PHE A 314 -15.64 12.20 -27.97
N ASP A 315 -16.24 13.39 -27.99
CA ASP A 315 -15.73 14.58 -28.66
C ASP A 315 -16.19 15.86 -27.95
N ALA A 316 -15.45 16.95 -28.13
CA ALA A 316 -15.94 18.30 -27.88
C ALA A 316 -15.79 19.16 -29.13
N LYS A 317 -16.61 20.21 -29.22
CA LYS A 317 -16.67 21.10 -30.39
C LYS A 317 -16.65 22.56 -29.97
N ASN A 318 -16.14 23.41 -30.86
CA ASN A 318 -16.10 24.87 -30.74
C ASN A 318 -15.48 25.39 -29.42
N LEU A 319 -14.47 24.72 -28.87
CA LEU A 319 -13.80 25.17 -27.64
C LEU A 319 -13.13 26.54 -27.85
N PRO A 320 -13.03 27.40 -26.82
CA PRO A 320 -12.26 28.64 -26.90
C PRO A 320 -10.75 28.34 -27.08
N ASN A 321 -10.06 29.20 -27.83
CA ASN A 321 -8.60 29.19 -27.96
C ASN A 321 -7.98 29.91 -26.76
N MET A 322 -7.33 29.19 -25.85
CA MET A 322 -6.78 29.76 -24.62
C MET A 322 -5.32 30.21 -24.79
N ASP A 323 -4.53 29.56 -25.66
CA ASP A 323 -3.14 29.94 -25.99
C ASP A 323 -2.99 31.43 -26.36
N MET A 324 -3.96 31.99 -27.10
CA MET A 324 -3.92 33.41 -27.47
C MET A 324 -4.09 34.35 -26.26
N PHE A 325 -4.73 33.92 -25.18
CA PHE A 325 -4.91 34.72 -23.97
C PHE A 325 -3.58 34.97 -23.25
N HIS A 326 -2.63 34.04 -23.36
CA HIS A 326 -1.30 34.16 -22.79
C HIS A 326 -0.41 35.18 -23.52
N LYS A 327 -0.62 35.41 -24.84
CA LYS A 327 0.11 36.45 -25.59
C LYS A 327 -0.24 37.85 -25.08
N THR A 328 -1.51 38.17 -24.95
CA THR A 328 -1.99 39.49 -24.51
C THR A 328 -1.43 39.89 -23.13
N LEU A 329 -1.24 38.92 -22.22
CA LEU A 329 -0.59 39.16 -20.92
C LEU A 329 0.94 39.31 -21.05
N GLY A 330 1.60 38.51 -21.89
CA GLY A 330 3.04 38.66 -22.17
C GLY A 330 3.38 40.04 -22.77
N ASP A 331 2.59 40.49 -23.74
CA ASP A 331 2.75 41.78 -24.41
C ASP A 331 2.54 42.97 -23.46
N MET A 332 1.75 42.81 -22.39
CA MET A 332 1.57 43.84 -21.35
C MET A 332 2.80 43.98 -20.44
N PHE A 333 3.53 42.90 -20.14
CA PHE A 333 4.78 42.96 -19.38
C PHE A 333 5.99 43.35 -20.23
N GLY A 334 5.88 43.33 -21.56
CA GLY A 334 6.95 43.67 -22.50
C GLY A 334 7.30 45.17 -22.63
N ARG A 335 6.67 46.08 -21.86
CA ARG A 335 6.90 47.54 -21.97
C ARG A 335 8.15 48.04 -21.23
N LEU A 336 9.32 47.51 -21.60
CA LEU A 336 10.64 48.05 -21.27
C LEU A 336 11.43 48.33 -22.56
N PRO A 337 11.97 49.54 -22.76
CA PRO A 337 12.55 49.94 -24.04
C PRO A 337 13.98 49.42 -24.21
N VAL A 338 14.13 48.23 -24.80
CA VAL A 338 15.43 47.69 -25.24
C VAL A 338 15.35 47.27 -26.72
N ASN A 339 16.11 47.95 -27.57
CA ASN A 339 16.21 47.64 -28.99
C ASN A 339 16.99 46.33 -29.21
N VAL A 340 16.32 45.29 -29.71
CA VAL A 340 16.97 44.15 -30.40
C VAL A 340 16.24 43.93 -31.71
N THR A 341 16.98 43.71 -32.80
CA THR A 341 16.48 43.84 -34.17
C THR A 341 15.84 42.57 -34.74
N ASN A 342 14.82 42.77 -35.57
CA ASN A 342 14.16 41.71 -36.34
C ASN A 342 15.14 41.00 -37.29
N LYS A 343 15.23 39.66 -37.18
CA LYS A 343 15.43 38.74 -38.32
C LYS A 343 15.26 37.28 -37.90
N ILE A 344 14.09 36.72 -38.22
CA ILE A 344 13.82 35.39 -38.78
C ILE A 344 12.29 35.32 -38.97
N GLU A 345 11.81 35.84 -40.10
CA GLU A 345 10.48 35.50 -40.63
C GLU A 345 10.68 34.48 -41.75
N GLY A 346 10.12 33.27 -41.57
CA GLY A 346 10.31 32.18 -42.51
C GLY A 346 9.87 30.84 -41.94
N HIS A 347 8.70 30.37 -42.37
CA HIS A 347 8.18 29.01 -42.16
C HIS A 347 7.98 28.52 -40.71
N MET A 348 6.85 28.90 -40.09
CA MET A 348 5.93 27.93 -39.46
C MET A 348 4.51 28.54 -39.33
N ASN A 349 3.67 28.35 -40.36
CA ASN A 349 2.28 28.84 -40.34
C ASN A 349 1.34 27.86 -39.61
N ARG A 350 1.64 27.56 -38.35
CA ARG A 350 0.78 26.76 -37.47
C ARG A 350 -0.10 27.70 -36.65
N LYS A 351 -1.43 27.58 -36.81
CA LYS A 351 -2.38 28.12 -35.83
C LYS A 351 -2.16 27.39 -34.51
N ILE A 352 -1.59 28.07 -33.53
CA ILE A 352 -1.57 27.59 -32.15
C ILE A 352 -2.97 27.79 -31.58
N THR A 353 -3.50 26.71 -31.02
CA THR A 353 -4.84 26.59 -30.42
C THR A 353 -4.73 25.62 -29.27
N SER A 354 -5.69 25.69 -28.34
CA SER A 354 -5.80 24.86 -27.14
C SER A 354 -5.36 23.40 -27.29
N ASP A 355 -4.77 22.86 -26.23
CA ASP A 355 -4.39 21.47 -26.00
C ASP A 355 -5.39 20.81 -25.00
N PRO A 356 -6.68 20.62 -25.37
CA PRO A 356 -7.72 20.24 -24.42
C PRO A 356 -7.66 18.79 -23.92
N TYR A 357 -8.17 18.61 -22.70
CA TYR A 357 -8.50 17.33 -22.07
C TYR A 357 -9.69 17.48 -21.11
N VAL A 358 -10.27 16.36 -20.69
CA VAL A 358 -11.35 16.30 -19.70
C VAL A 358 -10.84 15.60 -18.45
N SER A 359 -11.16 16.13 -17.26
CA SER A 359 -11.02 15.42 -15.99
C SER A 359 -12.41 15.09 -15.44
N ILE A 360 -12.66 13.82 -15.12
CA ILE A 360 -13.88 13.33 -14.52
C ILE A 360 -13.69 13.34 -13.01
N ALA A 361 -14.59 13.99 -12.27
CA ALA A 361 -14.52 14.10 -10.82
C ALA A 361 -15.86 13.77 -10.14
N VAL A 362 -15.78 13.16 -8.96
CA VAL A 362 -16.91 12.82 -8.11
C VAL A 362 -16.56 13.30 -6.70
N SER A 363 -17.38 14.18 -6.13
CA SER A 363 -17.15 14.77 -4.79
C SER A 363 -15.74 15.36 -4.59
N GLY A 364 -15.22 16.04 -5.61
CA GLY A 364 -13.89 16.64 -5.64
C GLY A 364 -12.75 15.68 -6.05
N ALA A 365 -12.90 14.38 -5.79
CA ALA A 365 -11.91 13.36 -6.19
C ALA A 365 -11.93 13.15 -7.72
N VAL A 366 -10.75 13.22 -8.36
CA VAL A 366 -10.62 12.94 -9.80
C VAL A 366 -10.56 11.43 -10.01
N VAL A 367 -11.60 10.85 -10.60
CA VAL A 367 -11.74 9.41 -10.86
C VAL A 367 -11.28 9.00 -12.27
N GLY A 368 -11.13 9.95 -13.19
CA GLY A 368 -10.70 9.67 -14.56
C GLY A 368 -10.21 10.93 -15.29
N ARG A 369 -9.47 10.75 -16.38
CA ARG A 369 -8.93 11.84 -17.20
C ARG A 369 -8.66 11.37 -18.63
N THR A 370 -8.99 12.19 -19.62
CA THR A 370 -8.69 11.87 -21.03
C THR A 370 -7.28 12.26 -21.45
N TYR A 371 -6.84 11.74 -22.60
CA TYR A 371 -5.65 12.21 -23.29
C TYR A 371 -5.70 13.73 -23.56
N VAL A 372 -4.53 14.38 -23.50
CA VAL A 372 -4.36 15.72 -24.05
C VAL A 372 -4.32 15.62 -25.57
N ILE A 373 -5.24 16.29 -26.26
CA ILE A 373 -5.25 16.37 -27.72
C ILE A 373 -4.66 17.71 -28.11
N SER A 374 -3.43 17.71 -28.63
CA SER A 374 -2.75 18.97 -28.94
C SER A 374 -3.35 19.70 -30.14
N ASN A 375 -3.52 21.01 -29.99
CA ASN A 375 -3.88 21.97 -31.01
C ASN A 375 -5.21 21.65 -31.72
N SER A 376 -6.30 21.62 -30.95
CA SER A 376 -7.65 21.47 -31.50
C SER A 376 -8.74 22.16 -30.67
N GLU A 377 -9.51 23.05 -31.31
CA GLU A 377 -10.80 23.54 -30.79
C GLU A 377 -11.94 22.50 -30.91
N ASN A 378 -11.70 21.37 -31.58
CA ASN A 378 -12.67 20.28 -31.79
C ASN A 378 -12.01 18.91 -31.51
N PRO A 379 -11.63 18.60 -30.26
CA PRO A 379 -10.97 17.36 -29.89
C PRO A 379 -11.89 16.14 -29.97
N VAL A 380 -11.34 15.01 -30.40
CA VAL A 380 -12.03 13.71 -30.49
C VAL A 380 -11.21 12.69 -29.71
N TRP A 381 -11.66 12.35 -28.50
CA TRP A 381 -10.97 11.43 -27.59
C TRP A 381 -11.37 9.97 -27.79
N MET A 382 -12.67 9.71 -28.02
CA MET A 382 -13.24 8.36 -28.11
C MET A 382 -12.79 7.42 -26.97
N GLN A 383 -12.69 7.95 -25.75
CA GLN A 383 -12.04 7.28 -24.64
C GLN A 383 -13.04 6.76 -23.61
N HIS A 384 -12.88 5.48 -23.27
CA HIS A 384 -13.69 4.73 -22.30
C HIS A 384 -12.99 4.65 -20.93
N PHE A 385 -13.78 4.73 -19.86
CA PHE A 385 -13.38 4.52 -18.48
C PHE A 385 -14.43 3.65 -17.78
N ASN A 386 -14.00 2.58 -17.11
CA ASN A 386 -14.85 1.80 -16.21
C ASN A 386 -14.24 1.88 -14.81
N VAL A 387 -14.68 2.85 -14.02
CA VAL A 387 -13.99 3.29 -12.79
C VAL A 387 -14.76 2.90 -11.51
N PRO A 388 -14.09 2.33 -10.50
CA PRO A 388 -14.71 2.09 -9.21
C PRO A 388 -15.01 3.41 -8.49
N VAL A 389 -16.19 3.50 -7.90
CA VAL A 389 -16.64 4.63 -7.08
C VAL A 389 -17.15 4.16 -5.72
N ALA A 390 -16.88 4.97 -4.70
CA ALA A 390 -17.30 4.80 -3.31
C ALA A 390 -17.62 6.16 -2.67
N HIS A 391 -18.38 7.00 -3.39
CA HIS A 391 -18.50 8.44 -3.11
C HIS A 391 -19.94 8.86 -2.79
N TYR A 392 -20.13 9.67 -1.75
CA TYR A 392 -21.37 10.42 -1.53
C TYR A 392 -21.36 11.69 -2.40
N ALA A 393 -22.18 11.74 -3.44
CA ALA A 393 -22.19 12.78 -4.46
C ALA A 393 -23.61 13.23 -4.84
N ALA A 394 -23.79 14.51 -5.14
CA ALA A 394 -24.99 15.02 -5.82
C ALA A 394 -24.81 15.08 -7.35
N GLU A 395 -23.56 15.18 -7.82
CA GLU A 395 -23.20 15.40 -9.23
C GLU A 395 -21.89 14.68 -9.60
N VAL A 396 -21.77 14.29 -10.87
CA VAL A 396 -20.52 13.91 -11.53
C VAL A 396 -20.08 15.06 -12.44
N HIS A 397 -18.83 15.51 -12.28
CA HIS A 397 -18.28 16.70 -12.93
C HIS A 397 -17.29 16.33 -14.04
N PHE A 398 -17.57 16.79 -15.26
CA PHE A 398 -16.71 16.65 -16.44
C PHE A 398 -16.02 17.99 -16.71
N VAL A 399 -14.84 18.16 -16.14
CA VAL A 399 -14.10 19.43 -16.14
C VAL A 399 -13.18 19.49 -17.36
N VAL A 400 -13.57 20.28 -18.36
CA VAL A 400 -12.81 20.52 -19.60
C VAL A 400 -11.71 21.56 -19.33
N LYS A 401 -10.47 21.22 -19.65
CA LYS A 401 -9.28 22.02 -19.33
C LYS A 401 -8.32 22.09 -20.52
N ASP A 402 -7.55 23.16 -20.57
CA ASP A 402 -6.37 23.27 -21.43
C ASP A 402 -5.12 22.75 -20.69
N SER A 403 -4.09 22.34 -21.45
CA SER A 403 -2.88 21.69 -20.92
C SER A 403 -1.61 22.54 -21.14
N ASP A 404 -1.63 23.77 -20.65
CA ASP A 404 -0.49 24.69 -20.73
C ASP A 404 0.80 24.15 -20.08
N VAL A 405 1.93 24.74 -20.47
CA VAL A 405 3.24 24.45 -19.86
C VAL A 405 3.34 25.01 -18.43
N VAL A 406 2.64 26.13 -18.16
CA VAL A 406 2.70 26.86 -16.87
C VAL A 406 1.62 26.41 -15.89
N GLY A 407 0.45 26.01 -16.38
CA GLY A 407 -0.72 25.63 -15.59
C GLY A 407 -1.64 24.67 -16.36
N SER A 408 -2.88 24.51 -15.96
CA SER A 408 -3.91 23.90 -16.82
C SER A 408 -5.16 24.75 -16.69
N GLN A 409 -5.42 25.61 -17.68
CA GLN A 409 -6.52 26.56 -17.61
C GLN A 409 -7.89 25.85 -17.66
N LEU A 410 -8.88 26.36 -16.93
CA LEU A 410 -10.26 25.86 -17.00
C LEU A 410 -10.93 26.42 -18.26
N ILE A 411 -11.45 25.54 -19.12
CA ILE A 411 -12.29 25.90 -20.27
C ILE A 411 -13.77 25.92 -19.83
N GLY A 412 -14.18 24.94 -19.02
CA GLY A 412 -15.50 24.88 -18.42
C GLY A 412 -15.84 23.50 -17.87
N ILE A 413 -17.10 23.32 -17.47
CA ILE A 413 -17.62 22.12 -16.80
C ILE A 413 -18.91 21.68 -17.49
N VAL A 414 -19.07 20.36 -17.64
CA VAL A 414 -20.36 19.70 -17.85
C VAL A 414 -20.68 18.90 -16.60
N THR A 415 -21.95 18.91 -16.18
CA THR A 415 -22.36 18.36 -14.89
C THR A 415 -23.55 17.44 -15.07
N ILE A 416 -23.46 16.23 -14.51
CA ILE A 416 -24.50 15.21 -14.53
C ILE A 416 -24.98 14.97 -13.08
N PRO A 417 -26.23 15.28 -12.72
CA PRO A 417 -26.77 14.95 -11.41
C PRO A 417 -26.81 13.43 -11.19
N VAL A 418 -26.40 12.99 -10.00
CA VAL A 418 -26.34 11.56 -9.63
C VAL A 418 -27.72 10.91 -9.68
N GLU A 419 -28.77 11.66 -9.35
CA GLU A 419 -30.17 11.23 -9.46
C GLU A 419 -30.53 10.69 -10.86
N GLN A 420 -29.94 11.23 -11.93
CA GLN A 420 -30.24 10.83 -13.33
C GLN A 420 -29.58 9.50 -13.74
N ILE A 421 -28.52 9.09 -13.05
CA ILE A 421 -27.81 7.82 -13.31
C ILE A 421 -28.11 6.76 -12.26
N TYR A 422 -28.79 7.10 -11.16
CA TYR A 422 -28.99 6.21 -10.02
C TYR A 422 -29.90 4.99 -10.31
N SER A 423 -30.73 5.04 -11.36
CA SER A 423 -31.47 3.88 -11.88
C SER A 423 -30.54 2.80 -12.46
N GLY A 424 -29.34 3.21 -12.89
CA GLY A 424 -28.40 2.42 -13.67
C GLY A 424 -28.72 2.38 -15.17
N GLU A 425 -29.58 3.27 -15.66
CA GLU A 425 -29.76 3.51 -17.09
C GLU A 425 -28.53 4.25 -17.67
N LYS A 426 -28.21 3.97 -18.93
CA LYS A 426 -27.17 4.71 -19.66
C LYS A 426 -27.75 6.02 -20.17
N ILE A 427 -27.20 7.15 -19.75
CA ILE A 427 -27.44 8.43 -20.42
C ILE A 427 -26.35 8.68 -21.46
N GLU A 428 -26.73 9.21 -22.63
CA GLU A 428 -25.81 9.68 -23.67
C GLU A 428 -26.35 10.97 -24.27
N GLY A 429 -25.48 11.96 -24.49
CA GLY A 429 -25.92 13.27 -24.96
C GLY A 429 -24.80 14.21 -25.37
N ILE A 430 -25.23 15.39 -25.84
CA ILE A 430 -24.37 16.53 -26.18
C ILE A 430 -24.73 17.66 -25.21
N TYR A 431 -23.78 18.05 -24.37
CA TYR A 431 -24.01 18.96 -23.26
C TYR A 431 -23.26 20.28 -23.46
N PRO A 432 -23.86 21.45 -23.15
CA PRO A 432 -23.18 22.74 -23.26
C PRO A 432 -22.09 22.86 -22.19
N ILE A 433 -20.88 23.27 -22.59
CA ILE A 433 -19.76 23.45 -21.65
C ILE A 433 -19.93 24.79 -20.95
N LEU A 434 -20.16 24.78 -19.63
CA LEU A 434 -20.46 25.97 -18.84
C LEU A 434 -19.21 26.53 -18.15
N ASN A 435 -19.12 27.86 -18.04
CA ASN A 435 -18.16 28.54 -17.17
C ASN A 435 -18.68 28.64 -15.73
N ASN A 436 -17.84 29.13 -14.81
CA ASN A 436 -18.16 29.29 -13.38
C ASN A 436 -19.42 30.14 -13.09
N ASN A 437 -19.87 30.94 -14.06
CA ASN A 437 -21.09 31.76 -13.95
C ASN A 437 -22.35 31.05 -14.47
N GLY A 438 -22.27 29.75 -14.78
CA GLY A 438 -23.37 28.94 -15.31
C GLY A 438 -23.76 29.26 -16.76
N LYS A 439 -22.92 29.99 -17.51
CA LYS A 439 -23.16 30.36 -18.91
C LYS A 439 -22.24 29.55 -19.83
N PRO A 440 -22.64 29.25 -21.09
CA PRO A 440 -21.75 28.60 -22.05
C PRO A 440 -20.41 29.33 -22.20
N CYS A 441 -19.29 28.60 -22.22
CA CYS A 441 -17.95 29.20 -22.25
C CYS A 441 -17.64 29.89 -23.59
N LYS A 442 -18.20 29.38 -24.70
CA LYS A 442 -18.22 29.96 -26.05
C LYS A 442 -19.52 29.51 -26.74
N PRO A 443 -20.17 30.33 -27.59
CA PRO A 443 -21.36 29.89 -28.33
C PRO A 443 -21.09 28.63 -29.15
N GLY A 444 -21.95 27.62 -29.00
CA GLY A 444 -21.78 26.31 -29.64
C GLY A 444 -20.71 25.40 -29.02
N ALA A 445 -20.10 25.78 -27.89
CA ALA A 445 -19.14 24.93 -27.17
C ALA A 445 -19.85 23.80 -26.43
N VAL A 446 -19.60 22.56 -26.85
CA VAL A 446 -20.30 21.37 -26.34
C VAL A 446 -19.35 20.19 -26.14
N LEU A 447 -19.70 19.30 -25.21
CA LEU A 447 -19.04 18.03 -24.96
C LEU A 447 -20.05 16.89 -25.17
N ARG A 448 -19.70 15.89 -25.99
CA ARG A 448 -20.47 14.66 -26.15
C ARG A 448 -19.89 13.57 -25.25
N LEU A 449 -20.75 12.99 -24.41
CA LEU A 449 -20.39 11.92 -23.48
C LEU A 449 -21.55 10.93 -23.28
N SER A 450 -21.22 9.76 -22.73
CA SER A 450 -22.20 8.90 -22.07
C SER A 450 -21.69 8.44 -20.71
N ILE A 451 -22.61 8.16 -19.80
CA ILE A 451 -22.32 7.62 -18.48
C ILE A 451 -23.43 6.66 -18.03
N GLN A 452 -23.03 5.55 -17.42
CA GLN A 452 -23.91 4.57 -16.79
C GLN A 452 -23.33 4.15 -15.44
N TYR A 453 -24.19 4.04 -14.42
CA TYR A 453 -23.81 3.55 -13.10
C TYR A 453 -24.24 2.10 -12.92
N THR A 454 -23.31 1.24 -12.51
CA THR A 454 -23.61 -0.13 -12.09
C THR A 454 -23.31 -0.25 -10.60
N PRO A 455 -24.35 -0.28 -9.73
CA PRO A 455 -24.16 -0.40 -8.29
C PRO A 455 -23.65 -1.80 -7.90
N MET A 456 -23.01 -1.92 -6.74
CA MET A 456 -22.31 -3.13 -6.30
C MET A 456 -23.16 -4.41 -6.35
N GLU A 457 -24.46 -4.36 -6.07
CA GLU A 457 -25.34 -5.53 -6.04
C GLU A 457 -25.47 -6.19 -7.43
N LYS A 458 -25.37 -5.40 -8.50
CA LYS A 458 -25.43 -5.87 -9.90
C LYS A 458 -24.08 -6.40 -10.43
N LEU A 459 -22.98 -6.23 -9.69
CA LEU A 459 -21.63 -6.64 -10.11
C LEU A 459 -21.33 -8.08 -9.64
N SER A 460 -22.05 -9.05 -10.19
CA SER A 460 -22.10 -10.46 -9.74
C SER A 460 -20.76 -11.16 -9.58
N PHE A 461 -19.72 -10.77 -10.34
CA PHE A 461 -18.38 -11.34 -10.25
C PHE A 461 -17.64 -11.03 -8.93
N TYR A 462 -18.19 -10.18 -8.06
CA TYR A 462 -17.70 -9.98 -6.69
C TYR A 462 -18.41 -10.89 -5.65
N HIS A 463 -19.46 -11.63 -6.00
CA HIS A 463 -20.30 -12.35 -5.02
C HIS A 463 -19.80 -13.76 -4.67
N HIS A 464 -18.66 -14.20 -5.21
CA HIS A 464 -18.19 -15.59 -5.13
C HIS A 464 -16.81 -15.79 -4.46
N GLY A 465 -16.17 -14.73 -3.97
CA GLY A 465 -14.81 -14.77 -3.42
C GLY A 465 -13.74 -14.23 -4.39
N VAL A 466 -12.47 -14.27 -3.99
CA VAL A 466 -11.31 -13.79 -4.76
C VAL A 466 -10.54 -14.98 -5.32
N GLY A 467 -10.28 -15.01 -6.64
CA GLY A 467 -9.75 -16.21 -7.30
C GLY A 467 -10.82 -17.26 -7.63
N ALA A 468 -12.09 -16.94 -7.36
CA ALA A 468 -13.22 -17.86 -7.45
C ALA A 468 -13.58 -18.30 -8.88
N GLY A 469 -13.76 -19.62 -9.05
CA GLY A 469 -14.27 -20.24 -10.27
C GLY A 469 -13.20 -20.66 -11.29
N PRO A 470 -13.48 -21.66 -12.15
CA PRO A 470 -12.50 -22.18 -13.12
C PRO A 470 -12.09 -21.14 -14.18
N GLU A 471 -12.94 -20.15 -14.44
CA GLU A 471 -12.72 -19.07 -15.42
C GLU A 471 -12.12 -17.79 -14.81
N TYR A 472 -11.56 -17.82 -13.59
CA TYR A 472 -10.95 -16.62 -12.99
C TYR A 472 -9.74 -16.15 -13.81
N LEU A 473 -9.89 -15.01 -14.49
CA LEU A 473 -8.87 -14.42 -15.40
C LEU A 473 -7.88 -13.48 -14.70
N GLY A 474 -7.95 -13.35 -13.38
CA GLY A 474 -7.21 -12.34 -12.61
C GLY A 474 -8.01 -11.08 -12.33
N VAL A 475 -7.34 -10.11 -11.72
CA VAL A 475 -7.78 -8.71 -11.61
C VAL A 475 -7.77 -8.10 -13.02
N PRO A 476 -8.94 -7.77 -13.62
CA PRO A 476 -8.98 -7.28 -15.00
C PRO A 476 -8.62 -5.79 -15.06
N GLY A 477 -8.09 -5.34 -16.20
CA GLY A 477 -7.70 -3.93 -16.40
C GLY A 477 -6.36 -3.57 -15.73
N THR A 478 -5.35 -4.41 -15.88
CA THR A 478 -4.00 -4.26 -15.30
C THR A 478 -2.91 -4.44 -16.35
N TYR A 479 -1.67 -4.01 -16.07
CA TYR A 479 -0.57 -4.09 -17.04
C TYR A 479 -0.09 -5.54 -17.28
N PHE A 480 0.06 -6.32 -16.21
CA PHE A 480 0.39 -7.75 -16.28
C PHE A 480 -0.86 -8.63 -16.12
N PRO A 481 -0.97 -9.74 -16.87
CA PRO A 481 -2.06 -10.71 -16.73
C PRO A 481 -1.84 -11.65 -15.54
N LEU A 482 -2.88 -12.37 -15.13
CA LEU A 482 -2.71 -13.52 -14.22
C LEU A 482 -1.83 -14.58 -14.89
N ARG A 483 -0.81 -15.04 -14.17
CA ARG A 483 -0.01 -16.21 -14.54
C ARG A 483 -0.49 -17.41 -13.75
N LYS A 484 -0.81 -18.49 -14.45
CA LYS A 484 -1.18 -19.78 -13.86
C LYS A 484 0.08 -20.65 -13.67
N GLY A 485 0.17 -21.35 -12.54
CA GLY A 485 1.24 -22.30 -12.24
C GLY A 485 2.48 -21.70 -11.58
N GLY A 486 3.32 -22.59 -11.05
CA GLY A 486 4.42 -22.24 -10.15
C GLY A 486 4.01 -22.25 -8.68
N THR A 487 4.94 -21.86 -7.81
CA THR A 487 4.75 -21.80 -6.36
C THR A 487 5.04 -20.41 -5.80
N VAL A 488 4.37 -20.08 -4.70
CA VAL A 488 4.70 -18.93 -3.85
C VAL A 488 5.17 -19.44 -2.50
N THR A 489 6.24 -18.84 -1.97
CA THR A 489 6.63 -18.98 -0.56
C THR A 489 6.38 -17.66 0.13
N LEU A 490 5.56 -17.67 1.17
CA LEU A 490 5.24 -16.50 1.99
C LEU A 490 6.23 -16.44 3.15
N TYR A 491 6.75 -15.25 3.42
CA TYR A 491 7.67 -14.98 4.52
C TYR A 491 7.06 -13.96 5.47
N GLN A 492 7.22 -14.22 6.75
CA GLN A 492 7.11 -13.24 7.83
C GLN A 492 8.53 -12.98 8.33
N ASP A 493 8.86 -11.71 8.55
CA ASP A 493 10.18 -11.21 8.92
C ASP A 493 11.32 -11.63 7.96
N ALA A 494 12.56 -11.31 8.34
CA ALA A 494 13.76 -11.73 7.63
C ALA A 494 14.07 -13.22 7.86
N HIS A 495 13.79 -13.74 9.06
CA HIS A 495 14.10 -15.12 9.43
C HIS A 495 13.13 -15.68 10.48
N VAL A 496 12.64 -16.91 10.28
CA VAL A 496 11.87 -17.66 11.30
C VAL A 496 12.72 -18.84 11.79
N PRO A 497 13.18 -18.84 13.06
CA PRO A 497 13.94 -19.95 13.63
C PRO A 497 13.11 -21.23 13.74
N ASP A 498 13.74 -22.40 13.59
CA ASP A 498 13.04 -23.68 13.68
C ASP A 498 12.47 -23.90 15.08
N GLY A 499 11.17 -24.25 15.16
CA GLY A 499 10.48 -24.47 16.43
C GLY A 499 10.09 -23.20 17.20
N CYS A 500 10.37 -22.00 16.68
CA CYS A 500 9.91 -20.72 17.25
C CYS A 500 8.37 -20.63 17.32
N LEU A 501 7.69 -21.15 16.29
CA LEU A 501 6.24 -21.08 16.12
C LEU A 501 5.59 -22.47 16.01
N PRO A 502 4.30 -22.61 16.37
CA PRO A 502 3.63 -23.90 16.43
C PRO A 502 3.48 -24.57 15.06
N ASN A 503 3.43 -25.91 15.06
CA ASN A 503 3.13 -26.70 13.87
C ASN A 503 1.63 -26.57 13.51
N LEU A 504 1.34 -25.79 12.46
CA LEU A 504 -0.02 -25.55 11.96
C LEU A 504 -0.41 -26.60 10.92
N LYS A 505 -1.58 -27.22 11.07
CA LYS A 505 -2.11 -28.21 10.11
C LYS A 505 -2.90 -27.53 9.01
N LEU A 506 -2.64 -27.95 7.77
CA LEU A 506 -3.35 -27.55 6.56
C LEU A 506 -4.35 -28.64 6.13
N ASP A 507 -5.01 -28.40 5.00
CA ASP A 507 -5.73 -29.42 4.24
C ASP A 507 -4.87 -30.66 3.95
N GLN A 508 -5.53 -31.80 3.70
CA GLN A 508 -4.90 -33.11 3.44
C GLN A 508 -3.97 -33.64 4.56
N GLY A 509 -3.83 -32.91 5.67
CA GLY A 509 -2.99 -33.29 6.81
C GLY A 509 -1.52 -32.88 6.69
N THR A 510 -1.17 -32.01 5.73
CA THR A 510 0.17 -31.42 5.65
C THR A 510 0.37 -30.37 6.75
N THR A 511 1.63 -30.01 7.02
CA THR A 511 2.02 -28.99 8.01
C THR A 511 2.50 -27.75 7.27
N TYR A 512 2.11 -26.56 7.75
CA TYR A 512 2.65 -25.29 7.25
C TYR A 512 4.16 -25.20 7.52
N VAL A 513 4.93 -24.73 6.53
CA VAL A 513 6.39 -24.60 6.63
C VAL A 513 6.76 -23.13 6.62
N HIS A 514 7.28 -22.64 7.74
CA HIS A 514 7.77 -21.27 7.87
C HIS A 514 8.99 -21.04 6.95
N GLY A 515 8.89 -20.08 6.04
CA GLY A 515 10.00 -19.71 5.16
C GLY A 515 11.04 -18.82 5.87
N LYS A 516 12.30 -18.85 5.41
CA LYS A 516 13.41 -18.08 5.97
C LYS A 516 13.93 -17.06 4.95
N CYS A 517 13.28 -15.90 4.87
CA CYS A 517 13.40 -14.94 3.76
C CYS A 517 14.85 -14.63 3.35
N TRP A 518 15.66 -14.10 4.26
CA TRP A 518 17.03 -13.68 3.94
C TRP A 518 17.98 -14.87 3.69
N SER A 519 17.71 -16.02 4.31
CA SER A 519 18.44 -17.27 4.04
C SER A 519 18.16 -17.78 2.62
N ASP A 520 16.89 -17.79 2.20
CA ASP A 520 16.49 -18.16 0.83
C ASP A 520 17.05 -17.17 -0.21
N ILE A 521 17.10 -15.87 0.10
CA ILE A 521 17.72 -14.84 -0.75
C ILE A 521 19.24 -15.06 -0.86
N PHE A 522 19.93 -15.35 0.25
CA PHE A 522 21.36 -15.63 0.30
C PHE A 522 21.73 -16.84 -0.56
N ASP A 523 21.02 -17.96 -0.40
CA ASP A 523 21.28 -19.16 -1.19
C ASP A 523 20.87 -18.99 -2.66
N ALA A 524 19.80 -18.24 -2.97
CA ALA A 524 19.45 -17.89 -4.34
C ALA A 524 20.55 -17.06 -5.03
N ILE A 525 21.12 -16.05 -4.33
CA ILE A 525 22.26 -15.25 -4.81
C ILE A 525 23.50 -16.12 -5.03
N ARG A 526 23.81 -17.03 -4.10
CA ARG A 526 24.98 -17.94 -4.21
C ARG A 526 24.82 -18.94 -5.36
N GLN A 527 23.61 -19.45 -5.59
CA GLN A 527 23.31 -20.44 -6.63
C GLN A 527 23.11 -19.85 -8.04
N ALA A 528 22.99 -18.53 -8.18
CA ALA A 528 22.89 -17.84 -9.47
C ALA A 528 24.10 -18.10 -10.39
N ARG A 529 23.87 -18.18 -11.70
CA ARG A 529 24.90 -18.45 -12.72
C ARG A 529 24.84 -17.50 -13.93
N ARG A 530 23.77 -16.72 -14.08
CA ARG A 530 23.52 -15.84 -15.23
C ARG A 530 23.27 -14.39 -14.80
N LEU A 531 22.35 -14.14 -13.86
CA LEU A 531 21.96 -12.79 -13.42
C LEU A 531 21.60 -12.70 -11.93
N ILE A 532 21.86 -11.53 -11.34
CA ILE A 532 21.34 -11.10 -10.04
C ILE A 532 20.91 -9.64 -10.19
N TYR A 533 19.61 -9.39 -10.31
CA TYR A 533 19.05 -8.03 -10.47
C TYR A 533 18.32 -7.64 -9.17
N ILE A 534 18.67 -6.48 -8.60
CA ILE A 534 18.16 -6.02 -7.30
C ILE A 534 17.60 -4.61 -7.41
N THR A 535 16.40 -4.38 -6.86
CA THR A 535 15.90 -3.03 -6.56
C THR A 535 15.71 -2.85 -5.07
N GLY A 536 16.02 -1.65 -4.57
CA GLY A 536 15.69 -1.25 -3.21
C GLY A 536 15.49 0.25 -3.12
N TRP A 537 14.76 0.66 -2.10
CA TRP A 537 14.75 2.04 -1.63
C TRP A 537 16.07 2.37 -0.93
N SER A 538 16.58 1.42 -0.13
CA SER A 538 17.95 1.38 0.39
C SER A 538 18.54 -0.01 0.15
N VAL A 539 19.84 -0.08 -0.13
CA VAL A 539 20.59 -1.34 -0.17
C VAL A 539 21.92 -1.09 0.51
N TRP A 540 22.23 -1.81 1.58
CA TRP A 540 23.48 -1.61 2.32
C TRP A 540 24.43 -2.79 2.13
N HIS A 541 25.58 -2.52 1.51
CA HIS A 541 26.57 -3.55 1.18
C HIS A 541 27.12 -4.31 2.39
N LYS A 542 27.03 -3.78 3.62
CA LYS A 542 27.52 -4.47 4.83
C LYS A 542 26.58 -5.52 5.41
N VAL A 543 25.31 -5.59 4.99
CA VAL A 543 24.31 -6.50 5.56
C VAL A 543 24.77 -7.96 5.49
N THR A 544 24.71 -8.66 6.63
CA THR A 544 24.80 -10.12 6.69
C THR A 544 23.38 -10.72 6.63
N LEU A 545 23.14 -11.55 5.62
CA LEU A 545 21.81 -12.15 5.35
C LEU A 545 21.50 -13.39 6.22
N VAL A 546 22.54 -14.04 6.75
CA VAL A 546 22.43 -15.20 7.64
C VAL A 546 23.28 -14.91 8.87
N ARG A 547 22.67 -14.88 10.05
CA ARG A 547 23.36 -14.54 11.32
C ARG A 547 23.45 -15.72 12.29
N ASP A 548 22.67 -16.77 12.06
CA ASP A 548 22.45 -17.86 13.02
C ASP A 548 23.30 -19.12 12.75
N ALA A 549 24.22 -19.10 11.77
CA ALA A 549 24.81 -20.32 11.21
C ALA A 549 26.33 -20.28 10.87
N GLY A 550 27.18 -20.32 11.89
CA GLY A 550 28.61 -20.65 11.76
C GLY A 550 29.41 -19.75 10.81
N PRO A 551 30.53 -20.20 10.21
CA PRO A 551 31.40 -19.36 9.36
C PRO A 551 30.78 -18.90 8.02
N ALA A 552 29.47 -19.08 7.83
CA ALA A 552 28.72 -18.39 6.79
C ALA A 552 28.24 -16.99 7.22
N SER A 553 28.28 -16.65 8.52
CA SER A 553 27.91 -15.34 9.07
C SER A 553 28.76 -14.19 8.54
N ASP A 554 30.00 -14.46 8.18
CA ASP A 554 31.04 -13.45 8.00
C ASP A 554 31.01 -12.79 6.61
N CYS A 555 30.12 -13.23 5.72
CA CYS A 555 30.06 -12.77 4.34
C CYS A 555 28.95 -11.73 4.12
N THR A 556 29.35 -10.50 3.81
CA THR A 556 28.42 -9.40 3.56
C THR A 556 27.70 -9.56 2.20
N LEU A 557 26.54 -8.92 2.07
CA LEU A 557 25.82 -8.74 0.80
C LEU A 557 26.74 -8.15 -0.29
N GLY A 558 27.60 -7.22 0.10
CA GLY A 558 28.61 -6.62 -0.76
C GLY A 558 29.58 -7.65 -1.33
N ASP A 559 30.11 -8.52 -0.48
CA ASP A 559 31.13 -9.49 -0.86
C ASP A 559 30.57 -10.66 -1.65
N ILE A 560 29.36 -11.17 -1.33
CA ILE A 560 28.71 -12.18 -2.19
C ILE A 560 28.41 -11.61 -3.57
N LEU A 561 27.85 -10.41 -3.68
CA LEU A 561 27.55 -9.79 -4.98
C LEU A 561 28.82 -9.48 -5.79
N ARG A 562 29.89 -9.04 -5.11
CA ARG A 562 31.22 -8.86 -5.74
C ARG A 562 31.75 -10.19 -6.28
N SER A 563 31.74 -11.26 -5.47
CA SER A 563 32.21 -12.60 -5.85
C SER A 563 31.44 -13.15 -7.05
N LYS A 564 30.10 -13.15 -7.01
CA LYS A 564 29.27 -13.59 -8.13
C LYS A 564 29.55 -12.80 -9.42
N SER A 565 29.86 -11.50 -9.31
CA SER A 565 30.23 -10.67 -10.47
C SER A 565 31.62 -11.01 -11.05
N GLN A 566 32.52 -11.62 -10.26
CA GLN A 566 33.83 -12.11 -10.69
C GLN A 566 33.73 -13.51 -11.31
N GLU A 567 32.78 -14.34 -10.86
CA GLU A 567 32.37 -15.59 -11.53
C GLU A 567 31.71 -15.37 -12.91
N GLY A 568 31.41 -14.12 -13.27
CA GLY A 568 30.79 -13.74 -14.55
C GLY A 568 29.27 -13.58 -14.51
N VAL A 569 28.63 -13.71 -13.36
CA VAL A 569 27.18 -13.46 -13.19
C VAL A 569 26.89 -11.97 -13.40
N ARG A 570 25.84 -11.65 -14.16
CA ARG A 570 25.45 -10.25 -14.43
C ARG A 570 24.72 -9.65 -13.24
N VAL A 571 25.46 -8.95 -12.37
CA VAL A 571 24.91 -8.29 -11.18
C VAL A 571 24.56 -6.83 -11.48
N LEU A 572 23.28 -6.47 -11.34
CA LEU A 572 22.74 -5.13 -11.59
C LEU A 572 21.91 -4.63 -10.40
N LEU A 573 22.26 -3.49 -9.83
CA LEU A 573 21.55 -2.85 -8.71
C LEU A 573 20.91 -1.55 -9.18
N LEU A 574 19.61 -1.41 -8.98
CA LEU A 574 18.83 -0.19 -9.27
C LEU A 574 18.24 0.36 -7.96
N ILE A 575 19.07 1.12 -7.25
CA ILE A 575 18.75 1.75 -5.96
C ILE A 575 18.09 3.11 -6.23
N TRP A 576 17.30 3.64 -5.29
CA TRP A 576 16.92 5.06 -5.31
C TRP A 576 18.16 5.98 -5.21
N ASP A 577 18.06 7.21 -5.69
CA ASP A 577 19.07 8.30 -5.53
C ASP A 577 18.48 9.27 -4.51
N ASP A 578 18.97 9.24 -3.27
CA ASP A 578 18.52 10.17 -2.24
C ASP A 578 19.08 11.57 -2.59
N PRO A 579 18.21 12.57 -2.86
CA PRO A 579 18.67 13.90 -3.26
C PRO A 579 19.47 14.62 -2.17
N THR A 580 19.50 14.12 -0.94
CA THR A 580 20.22 14.66 0.23
C THR A 580 21.59 13.98 0.52
N SER A 581 21.86 12.77 0.04
CA SER A 581 23.12 11.99 0.22
C SER A 581 24.37 12.57 -0.49
N ARG A 582 24.38 13.86 -0.82
CA ARG A 582 25.28 14.46 -1.82
C ARG A 582 26.55 15.03 -1.23
N SER A 583 27.70 14.51 -1.68
CA SER A 583 28.99 15.14 -1.37
C SER A 583 29.12 16.49 -2.09
N ILE A 584 29.24 17.56 -1.29
CA ILE A 584 29.46 18.94 -1.74
C ILE A 584 30.87 19.35 -1.33
N LEU A 585 31.68 19.82 -2.29
CA LEU A 585 33.03 20.35 -2.06
C LEU A 585 33.98 19.42 -1.27
N GLY A 586 33.78 18.10 -1.38
CA GLY A 586 34.60 17.08 -0.70
C GLY A 586 34.12 16.72 0.71
N TYR A 587 33.22 17.50 1.30
CA TYR A 587 32.49 17.11 2.50
C TYR A 587 31.42 16.08 2.15
N LYS A 588 31.08 15.22 3.10
CA LYS A 588 29.99 14.24 2.99
C LYS A 588 28.82 14.74 3.84
N THR A 589 27.62 14.71 3.27
CA THR A 589 26.38 14.63 4.05
C THR A 589 25.81 13.24 3.84
N ASP A 590 25.56 12.55 4.94
CA ASP A 590 24.79 11.31 4.91
C ASP A 590 23.30 11.67 4.72
N GLY A 591 22.55 10.80 4.02
CA GLY A 591 21.18 11.10 3.59
C GLY A 591 20.25 11.33 4.78
N ILE A 592 19.45 12.40 4.72
CA ILE A 592 18.48 12.75 5.78
C ILE A 592 17.34 11.72 5.85
N MET A 593 17.16 10.94 4.78
CA MET A 593 16.25 9.79 4.72
C MET A 593 16.91 8.46 5.11
N GLN A 594 18.11 8.48 5.72
CA GLN A 594 18.83 7.31 6.25
C GLN A 594 19.04 6.17 5.22
N THR A 595 19.44 6.52 3.99
CA THR A 595 19.74 5.53 2.94
C THR A 595 21.25 5.33 2.73
N HIS A 596 21.63 4.12 2.31
CA HIS A 596 23.03 3.75 2.03
C HIS A 596 23.38 3.74 0.52
N ASP A 597 22.61 4.46 -0.29
CA ASP A 597 22.64 4.46 -1.76
C ASP A 597 24.04 4.79 -2.33
N GLU A 598 24.60 5.91 -1.90
CA GLU A 598 25.90 6.43 -2.28
C GLU A 598 27.04 5.60 -1.68
N GLU A 599 26.89 5.05 -0.47
CA GLU A 599 27.90 4.16 0.15
C GLU A 599 28.06 2.87 -0.66
N THR A 600 26.96 2.19 -0.94
CA THR A 600 26.91 0.95 -1.71
C THR A 600 27.40 1.16 -3.15
N ARG A 601 27.05 2.29 -3.80
CA ARG A 601 27.63 2.63 -5.12
C ARG A 601 29.15 2.80 -5.07
N ARG A 602 29.70 3.40 -4.01
CA ARG A 602 31.16 3.60 -3.84
C ARG A 602 31.89 2.27 -3.65
N PHE A 603 31.32 1.33 -2.88
CA PHE A 603 31.87 -0.01 -2.64
C PHE A 603 32.00 -0.86 -3.92
N PHE A 604 31.04 -0.76 -4.84
CA PHE A 604 31.04 -1.51 -6.11
C PHE A 604 31.77 -0.82 -7.27
N LYS A 605 32.18 0.45 -7.13
CA LYS A 605 32.78 1.30 -8.18
C LYS A 605 33.94 0.67 -8.97
N HIS A 606 34.67 -0.27 -8.37
CA HIS A 606 35.84 -0.94 -8.96
C HIS A 606 35.62 -2.45 -9.16
N SER A 607 34.35 -2.87 -9.36
CA SER A 607 33.94 -4.26 -9.60
C SER A 607 33.09 -4.39 -10.88
N SER A 608 32.73 -5.63 -11.24
CA SER A 608 31.81 -5.90 -12.36
C SER A 608 30.34 -5.63 -12.03
N VAL A 609 29.99 -5.39 -10.76
CA VAL A 609 28.63 -5.04 -10.30
C VAL A 609 28.27 -3.64 -10.80
N GLN A 610 27.14 -3.52 -11.52
CA GLN A 610 26.68 -2.23 -12.02
C GLN A 610 25.60 -1.66 -11.11
N VAL A 611 25.93 -0.56 -10.41
CA VAL A 611 24.99 0.17 -9.57
C VAL A 611 24.53 1.44 -10.29
N LEU A 612 23.22 1.56 -10.52
CA LEU A 612 22.56 2.80 -10.93
C LEU A 612 21.75 3.35 -9.76
N LEU A 613 22.03 4.59 -9.37
CA LEU A 613 21.11 5.35 -8.51
C LEU A 613 20.06 5.99 -9.40
N CYS A 614 18.80 5.86 -9.00
CA CYS A 614 17.63 6.20 -9.78
C CYS A 614 16.84 7.30 -9.07
N PRO A 615 17.07 8.59 -9.39
CA PRO A 615 16.25 9.68 -8.85
C PRO A 615 14.84 9.61 -9.41
N ARG A 616 13.85 9.84 -8.56
CA ARG A 616 12.46 9.97 -9.00
C ARG A 616 12.30 11.34 -9.68
N ILE A 617 11.88 11.34 -10.95
CA ILE A 617 11.87 12.55 -11.79
C ILE A 617 10.48 12.78 -12.37
N ALA A 618 9.95 14.00 -12.24
CA ALA A 618 8.76 14.44 -12.94
C ALA A 618 9.01 14.57 -14.45
N GLY A 619 8.00 14.22 -15.26
CA GLY A 619 7.99 14.53 -16.69
C GLY A 619 8.18 16.02 -16.97
N LYS A 620 8.93 16.34 -18.05
CA LYS A 620 9.33 17.71 -18.42
C LYS A 620 8.19 18.69 -18.77
N ARG A 621 6.93 18.23 -18.69
CA ARG A 621 5.69 18.99 -18.94
C ARG A 621 4.84 19.21 -17.67
N HIS A 622 5.37 18.90 -16.49
CA HIS A 622 4.79 19.38 -15.22
C HIS A 622 5.31 20.78 -14.89
N SER A 623 4.57 21.54 -14.06
CA SER A 623 5.02 22.85 -13.58
C SER A 623 6.31 22.74 -12.75
N TRP A 624 7.10 23.81 -12.71
CA TRP A 624 8.38 23.84 -11.96
C TRP A 624 8.21 23.42 -10.49
N VAL A 625 7.13 23.84 -9.84
CA VAL A 625 6.79 23.43 -8.46
C VAL A 625 6.64 21.91 -8.37
N LYS A 626 5.87 21.26 -9.26
CA LYS A 626 5.69 19.80 -9.25
C LYS A 626 6.96 19.05 -9.66
N GLN A 627 7.83 19.66 -10.48
CA GLN A 627 9.16 19.09 -10.77
C GLN A 627 10.06 19.09 -9.53
N LYS A 628 10.09 20.20 -8.76
CA LYS A 628 10.80 20.28 -7.48
C LYS A 628 10.22 19.31 -6.45
N GLU A 629 8.88 19.25 -6.34
CA GLU A 629 8.16 18.36 -5.43
C GLU A 629 8.54 16.88 -5.66
N VAL A 630 8.34 16.37 -6.87
CA VAL A 630 8.64 14.96 -7.22
C VAL A 630 10.12 14.64 -7.02
N GLY A 631 11.02 15.54 -7.41
CA GLY A 631 12.48 15.37 -7.33
C GLY A 631 13.09 15.63 -5.95
N THR A 632 12.28 15.84 -4.90
CA THR A 632 12.73 16.02 -3.51
C THR A 632 11.94 15.13 -2.52
N ILE A 633 10.71 14.75 -2.85
CA ILE A 633 9.76 14.14 -1.89
C ILE A 633 9.43 12.69 -2.23
N TYR A 634 9.41 12.30 -3.51
CA TYR A 634 8.97 10.98 -3.94
C TYR A 634 10.14 10.04 -4.23
N THR A 635 9.92 8.74 -4.00
CA THR A 635 10.98 7.72 -3.99
C THR A 635 10.80 6.64 -5.04
N HIS A 636 11.84 5.80 -5.19
CA HIS A 636 11.74 4.51 -5.87
C HIS A 636 11.66 3.40 -4.81
N HIS A 637 10.43 3.04 -4.43
CA HIS A 637 10.19 2.26 -3.21
C HIS A 637 10.16 0.72 -3.38
N GLN A 638 10.09 0.23 -4.63
CA GLN A 638 10.14 -1.21 -4.96
C GLN A 638 11.37 -1.93 -4.37
N LYS A 639 11.13 -2.92 -3.49
CA LYS A 639 12.13 -3.89 -3.02
C LYS A 639 12.00 -5.19 -3.82
N THR A 640 13.03 -5.60 -4.55
CA THR A 640 13.03 -6.85 -5.33
C THR A 640 14.43 -7.50 -5.43
N VAL A 641 14.48 -8.83 -5.47
CA VAL A 641 15.67 -9.62 -5.84
C VAL A 641 15.26 -10.62 -6.91
N ILE A 642 15.96 -10.66 -8.04
CA ILE A 642 15.62 -11.50 -9.19
C ILE A 642 16.88 -12.26 -9.61
N VAL A 643 16.81 -13.59 -9.68
CA VAL A 643 17.95 -14.45 -10.04
C VAL A 643 17.55 -15.57 -10.98
N ASP A 644 18.54 -16.14 -11.67
CA ASP A 644 18.39 -17.45 -12.30
C ASP A 644 18.64 -18.58 -11.27
N ALA A 645 17.66 -19.46 -11.08
CA ALA A 645 17.73 -20.64 -10.21
C ALA A 645 17.84 -21.93 -11.03
N ASN A 646 18.13 -23.05 -10.35
CA ASN A 646 18.11 -24.39 -10.96
C ASN A 646 16.68 -24.81 -11.34
N ALA A 647 16.49 -25.42 -12.51
CA ALA A 647 15.21 -25.99 -12.95
C ALA A 647 15.24 -27.52 -13.13
N GLY A 648 16.36 -28.17 -12.82
CA GLY A 648 16.61 -29.58 -13.18
C GLY A 648 17.18 -29.71 -14.60
N GLU A 649 17.61 -30.92 -14.98
CA GLU A 649 18.06 -31.24 -16.35
C GLU A 649 19.18 -30.33 -16.92
N ASN A 650 20.02 -29.75 -16.06
CA ASN A 650 20.96 -28.66 -16.38
C ASN A 650 20.33 -27.35 -16.89
N ARG A 651 18.99 -27.27 -16.96
CA ARG A 651 18.23 -26.05 -17.24
C ARG A 651 18.06 -25.18 -15.98
N ARG A 652 17.66 -23.94 -16.21
CA ARG A 652 17.51 -22.87 -15.23
C ARG A 652 16.21 -22.11 -15.47
N LYS A 653 15.74 -21.37 -14.47
CA LYS A 653 14.49 -20.60 -14.50
C LYS A 653 14.66 -19.30 -13.72
N ILE A 654 13.86 -18.28 -14.02
CA ILE A 654 13.87 -17.06 -13.23
C ILE A 654 13.00 -17.26 -11.98
N ILE A 655 13.53 -16.88 -10.82
CA ILE A 655 12.76 -16.69 -9.59
C ILE A 655 12.88 -15.24 -9.14
N ALA A 656 11.87 -14.75 -8.43
CA ALA A 656 11.84 -13.37 -7.93
C ALA A 656 11.38 -13.31 -6.48
N PHE A 657 11.96 -12.41 -5.71
CA PHE A 657 11.54 -12.02 -4.36
C PHE A 657 11.00 -10.60 -4.40
N LEU A 658 9.90 -10.33 -3.69
CA LEU A 658 9.36 -8.98 -3.49
C LEU A 658 8.56 -8.88 -2.18
N GLY A 659 8.46 -7.68 -1.62
CA GLY A 659 7.77 -7.42 -0.35
C GLY A 659 8.12 -6.07 0.25
N GLY A 660 8.03 -5.95 1.58
CA GLY A 660 8.39 -4.76 2.33
C GLY A 660 9.87 -4.68 2.73
N LEU A 661 10.55 -5.82 2.96
CA LEU A 661 11.97 -5.83 3.34
C LEU A 661 12.88 -5.28 2.22
N ASP A 662 13.61 -4.21 2.50
CA ASP A 662 14.83 -3.81 1.78
C ASP A 662 16.03 -4.64 2.28
N LEU A 663 17.07 -4.76 1.46
CA LEU A 663 18.35 -5.38 1.86
C LEU A 663 19.28 -4.36 2.50
N CYS A 664 18.87 -3.82 3.65
CA CYS A 664 19.60 -2.81 4.42
C CYS A 664 19.56 -3.09 5.93
N ASP A 665 20.24 -2.22 6.67
CA ASP A 665 20.33 -2.12 8.14
C ASP A 665 18.97 -2.20 8.85
N GLY A 666 18.94 -2.78 10.05
CA GLY A 666 17.77 -2.87 10.94
C GLY A 666 16.69 -3.88 10.54
N ARG A 667 16.63 -4.29 9.27
CA ARG A 667 15.55 -5.11 8.66
C ARG A 667 15.67 -6.61 8.94
N TYR A 668 16.76 -7.06 9.58
CA TYR A 668 16.81 -8.40 10.16
C TYR A 668 15.98 -8.40 11.44
N ASP A 669 15.06 -9.36 11.56
CA ASP A 669 14.43 -9.73 12.82
C ASP A 669 13.82 -11.14 12.73
N THR A 670 13.24 -11.59 13.84
CA THR A 670 12.51 -12.87 13.95
C THR A 670 11.22 -12.66 14.75
N PRO A 671 10.24 -13.60 14.70
CA PRO A 671 8.98 -13.51 15.43
C PRO A 671 9.07 -13.34 16.97
N HIS A 672 10.26 -13.45 17.57
CA HIS A 672 10.50 -13.10 18.97
C HIS A 672 10.63 -11.59 19.23
N HIS A 673 10.90 -10.80 18.18
CA HIS A 673 11.08 -9.34 18.18
C HIS A 673 11.84 -8.76 19.41
N PRO A 674 13.07 -9.23 19.70
CA PRO A 674 13.81 -8.87 20.90
C PRO A 674 14.24 -7.39 20.89
N ILE A 675 13.88 -6.68 21.95
CA ILE A 675 14.16 -5.23 22.11
C ILE A 675 15.51 -4.97 22.79
N PHE A 676 16.00 -5.86 23.68
CA PHE A 676 17.34 -5.71 24.27
C PHE A 676 18.23 -6.97 24.18
N ARG A 677 17.65 -8.18 24.22
CA ARG A 677 18.43 -9.44 24.32
C ARG A 677 19.47 -9.66 23.21
N THR A 678 19.24 -9.13 22.02
CA THR A 678 20.12 -9.29 20.85
C THR A 678 21.13 -8.16 20.64
N LEU A 679 21.15 -7.14 21.50
CA LEU A 679 22.01 -5.94 21.35
C LEU A 679 23.51 -6.25 21.42
N GLN A 680 23.91 -7.42 21.91
CA GLN A 680 25.29 -7.91 21.94
C GLN A 680 25.53 -9.13 21.03
N THR A 681 24.52 -9.55 20.26
CA THR A 681 24.59 -10.69 19.33
C THR A 681 24.20 -10.24 17.92
N VAL A 682 23.11 -10.77 17.34
CA VAL A 682 22.73 -10.56 15.92
C VAL A 682 22.36 -9.12 15.56
N HIS A 683 22.13 -8.24 16.55
CA HIS A 683 21.83 -6.82 16.36
C HIS A 683 22.92 -5.88 16.89
N LYS A 684 24.10 -6.40 17.26
CA LYS A 684 25.21 -5.60 17.81
C LYS A 684 25.75 -4.57 16.82
N ASP A 685 26.04 -5.00 15.60
CA ASP A 685 26.56 -4.17 14.51
C ASP A 685 25.42 -3.75 13.54
N ASP A 686 24.16 -3.90 13.98
CA ASP A 686 22.92 -3.64 13.23
C ASP A 686 21.81 -3.09 14.16
N TYR A 687 22.17 -2.13 15.01
CA TYR A 687 21.23 -1.43 15.89
C TYR A 687 20.46 -0.37 15.09
N HIS A 688 19.13 -0.51 15.03
CA HIS A 688 18.23 0.49 14.47
C HIS A 688 17.23 0.96 15.53
N ASN A 689 17.10 2.27 15.70
CA ASN A 689 15.98 2.92 16.40
C ASN A 689 15.99 4.44 16.12
N PRO A 690 15.22 4.94 15.13
CA PRO A 690 15.17 6.36 14.74
C PRO A 690 14.22 7.20 15.62
N THR A 691 13.56 6.60 16.62
CA THR A 691 12.71 7.33 17.60
C THR A 691 13.55 8.17 18.58
N PHE A 692 14.82 7.80 18.82
CA PHE A 692 15.70 8.45 19.80
C PHE A 692 16.73 9.38 19.16
N THR A 693 17.01 10.53 19.81
CA THR A 693 18.02 11.51 19.37
C THR A 693 19.19 11.60 20.36
N GLY A 694 20.44 11.61 19.86
CA GLY A 694 21.63 11.63 20.71
C GLY A 694 22.09 10.23 21.16
N ASN A 695 22.49 10.06 22.42
CA ASN A 695 23.09 8.81 22.90
C ASN A 695 22.05 7.68 23.09
N VAL A 696 22.11 6.69 22.20
CA VAL A 696 21.25 5.48 22.20
C VAL A 696 21.84 4.28 22.96
N ALA A 697 22.99 4.41 23.61
CA ALA A 697 23.63 3.28 24.31
C ALA A 697 22.67 2.60 25.32
N GLY A 698 22.47 1.29 25.16
CA GLY A 698 21.57 0.48 26.00
C GLY A 698 20.07 0.79 25.85
N CYS A 699 19.66 1.63 24.89
CA CYS A 699 18.24 1.78 24.52
C CYS A 699 17.71 0.51 23.84
N PRO A 700 16.39 0.27 23.83
CA PRO A 700 15.83 -0.82 23.03
C PRO A 700 16.07 -0.57 21.53
N ARG A 701 16.36 -1.62 20.75
CA ARG A 701 16.18 -1.53 19.29
C ARG A 701 14.70 -1.33 18.96
N GLU A 702 14.43 -0.83 17.76
CA GLU A 702 13.11 -0.90 17.14
C GLU A 702 13.05 -2.23 16.37
N PRO A 703 12.31 -3.25 16.85
CA PRO A 703 12.19 -4.53 16.14
C PRO A 703 11.39 -4.37 14.85
N TRP A 704 11.68 -5.21 13.85
CA TRP A 704 11.21 -4.99 12.49
C TRP A 704 10.29 -6.12 12.00
N HIS A 705 8.98 -5.91 12.10
CA HIS A 705 7.99 -6.85 11.56
C HIS A 705 7.61 -6.50 10.12
N ASP A 706 7.73 -7.46 9.21
CA ASP A 706 7.54 -7.23 7.79
C ASP A 706 7.14 -8.49 7.01
N LEU A 707 6.64 -8.32 5.79
CA LEU A 707 6.16 -9.39 4.93
C LEU A 707 6.91 -9.41 3.60
N HIS A 708 7.29 -10.60 3.15
CA HIS A 708 7.96 -10.81 1.87
C HIS A 708 7.47 -12.09 1.19
N CYS A 709 7.71 -12.26 -0.11
CA CYS A 709 7.44 -13.52 -0.80
C CYS A 709 8.52 -13.88 -1.81
N ARG A 710 8.67 -15.18 -2.08
CA ARG A 710 9.35 -15.73 -3.27
C ARG A 710 8.31 -16.24 -4.26
N ILE A 711 8.50 -15.91 -5.52
CA ILE A 711 7.72 -16.36 -6.67
C ILE A 711 8.61 -17.23 -7.54
N ASP A 712 8.23 -18.50 -7.70
CA ASP A 712 8.89 -19.47 -8.56
C ASP A 712 7.91 -19.99 -9.62
N GLY A 713 7.94 -19.37 -10.80
CA GLY A 713 6.97 -19.61 -11.86
C GLY A 713 6.92 -18.48 -12.88
N PRO A 714 5.98 -18.51 -13.84
CA PRO A 714 5.93 -17.54 -14.94
C PRO A 714 5.79 -16.08 -14.49
N ALA A 715 5.18 -15.81 -13.32
CA ALA A 715 5.06 -14.46 -12.76
C ALA A 715 6.41 -13.81 -12.36
N ALA A 716 7.46 -14.60 -12.09
CA ALA A 716 8.79 -14.05 -11.83
C ALA A 716 9.36 -13.28 -13.04
N TYR A 717 8.90 -13.61 -14.25
CA TYR A 717 9.31 -12.96 -15.48
C TYR A 717 8.61 -11.60 -15.68
N ASP A 718 7.42 -11.39 -15.11
CA ASP A 718 6.78 -10.07 -15.08
C ASP A 718 7.51 -9.12 -14.11
N VAL A 719 8.04 -9.64 -13.00
CA VAL A 719 8.93 -8.90 -12.09
C VAL A 719 10.25 -8.53 -12.80
N LEU A 720 10.81 -9.46 -13.60
CA LEU A 720 11.96 -9.18 -14.47
C LEU A 720 11.65 -8.09 -15.51
N VAL A 721 10.54 -8.17 -16.24
CA VAL A 721 10.12 -7.14 -17.20
C VAL A 721 9.98 -5.78 -16.52
N ASN A 722 9.46 -5.71 -15.28
CA ASN A 722 9.46 -4.47 -14.51
C ASN A 722 10.88 -3.93 -14.23
N PHE A 723 11.83 -4.80 -13.86
CA PHE A 723 13.24 -4.39 -13.69
C PHE A 723 13.83 -3.85 -14.99
N GLU A 724 13.67 -4.58 -16.10
CA GLU A 724 14.17 -4.19 -17.42
C GLU A 724 13.59 -2.85 -17.90
N GLU A 725 12.26 -2.70 -17.81
CA GLU A 725 11.54 -1.46 -18.15
C GLU A 725 12.09 -0.25 -17.37
N ARG A 726 12.41 -0.41 -16.08
CA ARG A 726 13.02 0.63 -15.24
C ARG A 726 14.50 0.84 -15.57
N TRP A 727 15.30 -0.22 -15.69
CA TRP A 727 16.73 -0.16 -15.97
C TRP A 727 17.00 0.57 -17.30
N PHE A 728 16.28 0.20 -18.36
CA PHE A 728 16.37 0.88 -19.65
C PHE A 728 15.85 2.33 -19.63
N LYS A 729 15.18 2.78 -18.56
CA LYS A 729 14.82 4.19 -18.36
C LYS A 729 15.92 4.96 -17.65
N ALA A 730 16.45 4.40 -16.55
CA ALA A 730 17.50 5.00 -15.74
C ALA A 730 18.84 5.13 -16.51
N SER A 731 19.22 4.12 -17.29
CA SER A 731 20.51 4.05 -18.01
C SER A 731 20.67 5.04 -19.19
N LYS A 732 19.68 5.91 -19.46
CA LYS A 732 19.68 6.78 -20.64
C LYS A 732 20.78 7.86 -20.57
N PRO A 733 21.68 7.97 -21.56
CA PRO A 733 22.76 8.96 -21.56
C PRO A 733 22.26 10.42 -21.55
N HIS A 734 22.79 11.20 -20.59
CA HIS A 734 22.55 12.63 -20.46
C HIS A 734 23.76 13.45 -20.92
N GLY A 735 23.50 14.59 -21.57
CA GLY A 735 24.54 15.52 -22.05
C GLY A 735 25.51 14.91 -23.07
N ILE A 736 26.78 15.32 -22.98
CA ILE A 736 27.87 14.94 -23.91
C ILE A 736 28.10 13.42 -23.95
N LYS A 737 27.69 12.67 -22.91
CA LYS A 737 27.77 11.19 -22.87
C LYS A 737 26.99 10.51 -24.01
N LYS A 738 26.08 11.21 -24.71
CA LYS A 738 25.42 10.72 -25.94
C LYS A 738 26.36 10.25 -27.05
N LEU A 739 27.62 10.70 -27.09
CA LEU A 739 28.60 10.28 -28.10
C LEU A 739 29.43 9.05 -27.69
N LYS A 740 29.24 8.49 -26.50
CA LYS A 740 29.83 7.19 -26.11
C LYS A 740 28.81 6.06 -26.25
N MET A 741 29.32 4.84 -26.40
CA MET A 741 28.61 3.68 -26.93
C MET A 741 27.35 3.26 -26.16
N SER A 742 26.54 2.43 -26.84
CA SER A 742 25.35 1.75 -26.34
C SER A 742 25.50 1.18 -24.93
N TYR A 743 24.55 1.51 -24.05
CA TYR A 743 24.33 0.84 -22.76
C TYR A 743 23.27 -0.28 -22.85
N ASP A 744 22.72 -0.57 -24.04
CA ASP A 744 21.64 -1.57 -24.26
C ASP A 744 22.13 -3.04 -24.11
N ASP A 745 23.43 -3.28 -23.83
CA ASP A 745 24.05 -4.61 -23.55
C ASP A 745 24.27 -4.88 -22.05
N ALA A 746 23.71 -4.05 -21.16
CA ALA A 746 23.79 -4.27 -19.71
C ALA A 746 22.92 -5.45 -19.24
N LEU A 747 21.72 -5.60 -19.84
CA LEU A 747 20.72 -6.63 -19.54
C LEU A 747 20.94 -7.90 -20.38
N LEU A 748 20.61 -9.06 -19.81
CA LEU A 748 20.66 -10.34 -20.52
C LEU A 748 19.34 -10.59 -21.25
N ARG A 749 19.40 -10.93 -22.54
CA ARG A 749 18.21 -11.28 -23.33
C ARG A 749 17.87 -12.75 -23.07
N ILE A 750 17.04 -13.01 -22.06
CA ILE A 750 16.76 -14.36 -21.54
C ILE A 750 16.24 -15.31 -22.63
N GLU A 751 15.40 -14.82 -23.54
CA GLU A 751 14.89 -15.52 -24.74
C GLU A 751 15.99 -16.09 -25.66
N ARG A 752 17.26 -15.70 -25.47
CA ARG A 752 18.43 -16.13 -26.27
C ARG A 752 19.40 -17.00 -25.47
N ILE A 753 19.07 -17.36 -24.23
CA ILE A 753 19.90 -18.17 -23.35
C ILE A 753 19.22 -19.56 -23.26
N PRO A 754 19.65 -20.56 -24.07
CA PRO A 754 18.91 -21.80 -24.26
C PRO A 754 18.87 -22.71 -23.01
N ASP A 755 19.72 -22.45 -22.00
CA ASP A 755 19.65 -23.11 -20.70
C ASP A 755 18.63 -22.47 -19.74
N ILE A 756 18.01 -21.32 -20.06
CA ILE A 756 16.92 -20.74 -19.27
C ILE A 756 15.57 -21.08 -19.93
N ILE A 757 14.65 -21.64 -19.15
CA ILE A 757 13.25 -21.90 -19.52
C ILE A 757 12.56 -20.57 -19.81
N GLY A 758 11.93 -20.42 -20.98
CA GLY A 758 11.11 -19.25 -21.32
C GLY A 758 9.72 -19.32 -20.67
N VAL A 759 9.02 -18.18 -20.66
CA VAL A 759 7.64 -18.08 -20.11
C VAL A 759 6.68 -19.08 -20.76
N SER A 760 6.88 -19.37 -22.04
CA SER A 760 6.08 -20.33 -22.83
C SER A 760 6.49 -21.79 -22.62
N ASP A 761 7.66 -22.05 -22.03
CA ASP A 761 8.28 -23.38 -21.93
C ASP A 761 8.11 -24.03 -20.55
N PHE A 762 7.35 -23.37 -19.66
CA PHE A 762 6.90 -24.00 -18.41
C PHE A 762 6.02 -25.22 -18.72
N PRO A 763 6.22 -26.35 -18.02
CA PRO A 763 5.49 -27.58 -18.32
C PRO A 763 3.99 -27.39 -18.15
N GLY A 764 3.21 -28.16 -18.94
CA GLY A 764 1.75 -28.10 -18.94
C GLY A 764 1.17 -28.23 -17.53
N LEU A 765 0.25 -27.33 -17.19
CA LEU A 765 -0.32 -27.21 -15.84
C LEU A 765 -1.03 -28.50 -15.46
N ASN A 766 -0.57 -29.16 -14.39
CA ASN A 766 -1.43 -30.06 -13.65
C ASN A 766 -2.44 -29.21 -12.88
N GLU A 767 -3.61 -28.95 -13.47
CA GLU A 767 -4.64 -28.12 -12.84
C GLU A 767 -5.13 -28.70 -11.49
N ASN A 768 -4.87 -29.98 -11.21
CA ASN A 768 -5.23 -30.66 -9.96
C ASN A 768 -4.09 -30.70 -8.91
N ASP A 769 -2.97 -30.02 -9.14
CA ASP A 769 -1.91 -29.86 -8.15
C ASP A 769 -2.39 -28.95 -6.99
N PRO A 770 -2.43 -29.43 -5.73
CA PRO A 770 -2.86 -28.61 -4.59
C PRO A 770 -1.86 -27.50 -4.23
N GLU A 771 -0.56 -27.73 -4.44
CA GLU A 771 0.50 -26.77 -4.10
C GLU A 771 0.76 -25.76 -5.22
N ALA A 772 0.05 -25.86 -6.35
CA ALA A 772 0.12 -24.89 -7.43
C ALA A 772 -0.51 -23.55 -7.04
N TRP A 773 0.10 -22.46 -7.50
CA TRP A 773 -0.39 -21.10 -7.31
C TRP A 773 -0.81 -20.46 -8.63
N HIS A 774 -1.62 -19.41 -8.55
CA HIS A 774 -1.90 -18.47 -9.63
C HIS A 774 -1.56 -17.07 -9.11
N VAL A 775 -0.72 -16.34 -9.85
CA VAL A 775 -0.03 -15.13 -9.38
C VAL A 775 -0.12 -14.02 -10.42
N GLN A 776 -0.43 -12.80 -9.99
CA GLN A 776 -0.50 -11.62 -10.86
C GLN A 776 0.35 -10.48 -10.28
N ILE A 777 1.16 -9.83 -11.11
CA ILE A 777 2.02 -8.71 -10.70
C ILE A 777 1.29 -7.38 -10.89
N PHE A 778 1.37 -6.52 -9.89
CA PHE A 778 0.76 -5.19 -9.85
C PHE A 778 1.81 -4.13 -9.56
N ARG A 779 1.59 -2.90 -10.04
CA ARG A 779 2.48 -1.76 -9.81
C ARG A 779 1.73 -0.47 -9.51
N SER A 780 2.46 0.45 -8.90
CA SER A 780 2.20 1.88 -8.96
C SER A 780 3.42 2.50 -9.65
N ILE A 781 3.31 2.88 -10.92
CA ILE A 781 4.46 3.39 -11.70
C ILE A 781 4.02 4.22 -12.90
N ASP A 782 4.85 5.16 -13.35
CA ASP A 782 4.52 6.08 -14.45
C ASP A 782 5.48 6.02 -15.65
N SER A 783 5.08 6.64 -16.77
CA SER A 783 5.91 6.77 -17.97
C SER A 783 7.15 7.65 -17.80
N ASN A 784 7.42 8.21 -16.61
CA ASN A 784 8.69 8.84 -16.26
C ASN A 784 9.68 7.82 -15.67
N SER A 785 9.19 6.75 -15.04
CA SER A 785 10.02 5.67 -14.48
C SER A 785 10.31 4.47 -15.41
N VAL A 786 9.57 4.27 -16.51
CA VAL A 786 9.78 3.11 -17.44
C VAL A 786 10.13 3.45 -18.90
N LYS A 787 10.68 2.48 -19.67
CA LYS A 787 10.82 2.43 -21.14
C LYS A 787 10.10 1.16 -21.65
N GLY A 788 8.77 1.20 -21.71
CA GLY A 788 7.92 0.09 -22.17
C GLY A 788 6.45 0.48 -22.42
N PHE A 789 5.98 1.53 -21.75
CA PHE A 789 4.71 2.21 -22.05
C PHE A 789 4.73 2.87 -23.44
N PRO A 790 3.58 3.00 -24.13
CA PRO A 790 3.50 3.55 -25.48
C PRO A 790 3.84 5.05 -25.54
N LYS A 791 4.06 5.53 -26.77
CA LYS A 791 4.40 6.95 -27.06
C LYS A 791 3.20 7.79 -27.46
N ASP A 792 2.27 7.24 -28.23
CA ASP A 792 0.96 7.86 -28.42
C ASP A 792 0.12 7.50 -27.18
N PRO A 793 -0.47 8.48 -26.47
CA PRO A 793 -1.38 8.20 -25.37
C PRO A 793 -2.55 7.29 -25.77
N LYS A 794 -3.04 7.34 -27.02
CA LYS A 794 -4.17 6.51 -27.48
C LYS A 794 -3.96 5.01 -27.29
N ASP A 795 -2.71 4.55 -27.43
CA ASP A 795 -2.37 3.14 -27.24
C ASP A 795 -2.42 2.72 -25.76
N ALA A 796 -2.48 3.67 -24.81
CA ALA A 796 -2.39 3.41 -23.38
C ALA A 796 -3.51 2.50 -22.86
N THR A 797 -4.74 2.66 -23.38
CA THR A 797 -5.86 1.79 -23.02
C THR A 797 -5.65 0.35 -23.48
N SER A 798 -4.90 0.09 -24.56
CA SER A 798 -4.54 -1.28 -24.98
C SER A 798 -3.60 -1.99 -24.00
N LYS A 799 -2.91 -1.22 -23.13
CA LYS A 799 -2.08 -1.71 -22.01
C LYS A 799 -2.71 -1.47 -20.62
N ASN A 800 -4.00 -1.16 -20.56
CA ASN A 800 -4.73 -0.83 -19.32
C ASN A 800 -4.13 0.33 -18.49
N LEU A 801 -3.46 1.30 -19.15
CA LEU A 801 -2.81 2.43 -18.48
C LEU A 801 -3.75 3.65 -18.37
N VAL A 802 -3.72 4.31 -17.22
CA VAL A 802 -4.51 5.50 -16.88
C VAL A 802 -3.75 6.79 -17.25
N CYS A 803 -4.46 7.89 -17.47
CA CYS A 803 -3.90 9.15 -17.96
C CYS A 803 -3.65 10.17 -16.84
N GLY A 804 -2.40 10.49 -16.55
CA GLY A 804 -2.03 11.67 -15.77
C GLY A 804 -1.97 12.94 -16.62
N LYS A 805 -1.63 14.09 -16.03
CA LYS A 805 -1.30 15.28 -16.84
C LYS A 805 0.06 15.03 -17.51
N ASN A 806 0.09 14.86 -18.84
CA ASN A 806 1.29 14.60 -19.64
C ASN A 806 2.09 13.34 -19.25
N VAL A 807 1.44 12.32 -18.68
CA VAL A 807 2.08 11.08 -18.21
C VAL A 807 1.11 9.90 -18.30
N LEU A 808 1.59 8.69 -18.58
CA LEU A 808 0.80 7.44 -18.49
C LEU A 808 1.11 6.74 -17.17
N ILE A 809 0.10 6.11 -16.55
CA ILE A 809 0.13 5.60 -15.18
C ILE A 809 -0.34 4.14 -15.16
N ASP A 810 0.43 3.27 -14.51
CA ASP A 810 -0.01 1.98 -13.99
C ASP A 810 -0.33 2.19 -12.50
N MET A 811 -1.59 1.91 -12.12
CA MET A 811 -2.10 1.97 -10.73
C MET A 811 -2.82 0.67 -10.38
N SER A 812 -2.30 -0.44 -10.91
CA SER A 812 -2.89 -1.77 -10.75
C SER A 812 -2.88 -2.26 -9.30
N ILE A 813 -2.01 -1.76 -8.41
CA ILE A 813 -2.04 -2.10 -6.97
C ILE A 813 -3.34 -1.61 -6.31
N HIS A 814 -3.67 -0.32 -6.46
CA HIS A 814 -4.94 0.25 -5.96
C HIS A 814 -6.14 -0.52 -6.53
N THR A 815 -6.08 -0.85 -7.83
CA THR A 815 -7.12 -1.62 -8.52
C THR A 815 -7.28 -3.03 -7.93
N ALA A 816 -6.17 -3.72 -7.62
CA ALA A 816 -6.17 -5.05 -7.03
C ALA A 816 -6.72 -5.05 -5.59
N TYR A 817 -6.28 -4.11 -4.75
CA TYR A 817 -6.81 -3.91 -3.40
C TYR A 817 -8.32 -3.69 -3.44
N VAL A 818 -8.79 -2.71 -4.21
CA VAL A 818 -10.24 -2.38 -4.32
C VAL A 818 -11.05 -3.59 -4.78
N LYS A 819 -10.55 -4.38 -5.76
CA LYS A 819 -11.28 -5.54 -6.28
C LYS A 819 -11.30 -6.72 -5.30
N ALA A 820 -10.20 -6.97 -4.57
CA ALA A 820 -10.16 -7.99 -3.53
C ALA A 820 -11.09 -7.62 -2.34
N ILE A 821 -11.05 -6.36 -1.86
CA ILE A 821 -11.96 -5.86 -0.81
C ILE A 821 -13.43 -5.99 -1.24
N ARG A 822 -13.75 -5.71 -2.50
CA ARG A 822 -15.12 -5.85 -3.04
C ARG A 822 -15.57 -7.30 -3.16
N ALA A 823 -14.67 -8.22 -3.52
CA ALA A 823 -14.95 -9.65 -3.62
C ALA A 823 -15.03 -10.38 -2.26
N ALA A 824 -14.41 -9.82 -1.21
CA ALA A 824 -14.36 -10.42 0.14
C ALA A 824 -15.74 -10.81 0.70
N GLN A 825 -15.88 -11.99 1.29
CA GLN A 825 -17.15 -12.54 1.78
C GLN A 825 -17.19 -12.79 3.30
N HIS A 826 -16.06 -13.10 3.93
CA HIS A 826 -15.94 -13.50 5.32
C HIS A 826 -15.10 -12.50 6.12
N PHE A 827 -13.84 -12.27 5.73
CA PHE A 827 -12.98 -11.34 6.46
C PHE A 827 -11.83 -10.76 5.63
N ILE A 828 -11.28 -9.66 6.15
CA ILE A 828 -10.05 -9.03 5.67
C ILE A 828 -9.07 -8.92 6.84
N TYR A 829 -7.83 -9.36 6.64
CA TYR A 829 -6.70 -9.11 7.53
C TYR A 829 -5.66 -8.26 6.79
N ILE A 830 -5.30 -7.11 7.34
CA ILE A 830 -4.35 -6.15 6.76
C ILE A 830 -3.24 -5.89 7.76
N GLU A 831 -2.00 -5.88 7.27
CA GLU A 831 -0.87 -5.29 7.96
C GLU A 831 -0.28 -4.19 7.08
N ASN A 832 -0.15 -2.97 7.62
CA ASN A 832 0.38 -1.86 6.84
C ASN A 832 1.11 -0.79 7.65
N GLN A 833 2.26 -0.35 7.15
CA GLN A 833 3.03 0.79 7.69
C GLN A 833 2.21 2.09 7.82
N TYR A 834 1.21 2.31 6.95
CA TYR A 834 0.32 3.47 6.99
C TYR A 834 -1.12 3.05 6.67
N PHE A 835 -2.10 3.69 7.32
CA PHE A 835 -3.52 3.52 6.97
C PHE A 835 -4.24 4.87 6.81
N ILE A 836 -4.11 5.48 5.62
CA ILE A 836 -4.61 6.81 5.28
C ILE A 836 -5.32 6.77 3.92
N GLY A 837 -6.54 7.31 3.84
CA GLY A 837 -7.20 7.45 2.54
C GLY A 837 -8.65 7.89 2.59
N SER A 838 -9.23 8.00 1.39
CA SER A 838 -10.61 8.40 1.12
C SER A 838 -10.97 9.78 1.67
N SER A 839 -10.06 10.76 1.58
CA SER A 839 -10.21 12.07 2.23
C SER A 839 -11.49 12.81 1.82
N TYR A 840 -11.96 12.63 0.59
CA TYR A 840 -13.22 13.18 0.07
C TYR A 840 -14.45 12.90 0.98
N ASN A 841 -14.40 11.86 1.81
CA ASN A 841 -15.47 11.50 2.75
C ASN A 841 -15.17 11.84 4.22
N TRP A 842 -13.98 12.35 4.56
CA TRP A 842 -13.68 12.81 5.93
C TRP A 842 -14.55 14.02 6.33
N ASN A 843 -14.75 14.20 7.64
CA ASN A 843 -15.54 15.33 8.16
C ASN A 843 -14.89 16.72 7.96
N SER A 844 -13.59 16.78 7.67
CA SER A 844 -12.86 17.99 7.24
C SER A 844 -11.66 17.61 6.37
N TYR A 845 -11.04 18.58 5.67
CA TYR A 845 -9.92 18.36 4.74
C TYR A 845 -10.25 17.45 3.55
N LYS A 846 -11.47 17.57 2.99
CA LYS A 846 -11.91 16.72 1.88
C LYS A 846 -11.03 16.84 0.64
N ASP A 847 -10.71 18.07 0.28
CA ASP A 847 -9.95 18.46 -0.91
C ASP A 847 -8.43 18.19 -0.82
N LEU A 848 -7.96 17.60 0.30
CA LEU A 848 -6.57 17.21 0.54
C LEU A 848 -6.00 16.25 -0.52
N GLY A 849 -6.87 15.49 -1.20
CA GLY A 849 -6.49 14.66 -2.34
C GLY A 849 -5.91 13.29 -1.99
N ALA A 850 -6.07 12.81 -0.75
CA ALA A 850 -5.79 11.41 -0.40
C ALA A 850 -6.95 10.51 -0.90
N ASN A 851 -7.12 10.45 -2.22
CA ASN A 851 -8.30 9.94 -2.91
C ASN A 851 -8.34 8.41 -3.09
N ASN A 852 -7.34 7.66 -2.59
CA ASN A 852 -7.39 6.20 -2.60
C ASN A 852 -8.67 5.68 -1.90
N LEU A 853 -9.20 4.56 -2.39
CA LEU A 853 -10.55 4.08 -2.02
C LEU A 853 -10.52 3.06 -0.88
N ILE A 854 -9.35 2.61 -0.44
CA ILE A 854 -9.18 1.39 0.36
C ILE A 854 -9.91 1.47 1.72
N PRO A 855 -9.76 2.54 2.54
CA PRO A 855 -10.52 2.67 3.78
C PRO A 855 -12.05 2.70 3.58
N MET A 856 -12.52 3.37 2.52
CA MET A 856 -13.95 3.51 2.24
C MET A 856 -14.55 2.20 1.71
N GLU A 857 -13.87 1.47 0.83
CA GLU A 857 -14.34 0.17 0.34
C GLU A 857 -14.44 -0.86 1.47
N ILE A 858 -13.51 -0.86 2.44
CA ILE A 858 -13.59 -1.73 3.63
C ILE A 858 -14.80 -1.33 4.49
N ALA A 859 -14.98 -0.04 4.77
CA ALA A 859 -16.11 0.45 5.55
C ALA A 859 -17.46 0.18 4.88
N LEU A 860 -17.54 0.28 3.54
CA LEU A 860 -18.75 -0.01 2.76
C LEU A 860 -19.00 -1.52 2.60
N LYS A 861 -17.97 -2.37 2.50
CA LYS A 861 -18.10 -3.83 2.55
C LYS A 861 -18.67 -4.30 3.89
N ILE A 862 -18.17 -3.74 5.01
CA ILE A 862 -18.75 -4.00 6.34
C ILE A 862 -20.19 -3.49 6.39
N ALA A 863 -20.46 -2.29 5.89
CA ALA A 863 -21.81 -1.72 5.87
C ALA A 863 -22.81 -2.53 5.03
N SER A 864 -22.40 -3.12 3.90
CA SER A 864 -23.27 -3.98 3.09
C SER A 864 -23.53 -5.33 3.75
N LYS A 865 -22.50 -5.96 4.35
CA LYS A 865 -22.65 -7.20 5.14
C LYS A 865 -23.57 -7.00 6.34
N ILE A 866 -23.44 -5.89 7.07
CA ILE A 866 -24.38 -5.50 8.15
C ILE A 866 -25.83 -5.42 7.64
N LYS A 867 -26.05 -4.76 6.49
CA LYS A 867 -27.39 -4.59 5.90
C LYS A 867 -27.98 -5.90 5.34
N ALA A 868 -27.14 -6.83 4.93
CA ALA A 868 -27.53 -8.20 4.57
C ALA A 868 -27.77 -9.11 5.80
N ASN A 869 -27.47 -8.63 7.02
CA ASN A 869 -27.41 -9.43 8.25
C ASN A 869 -26.42 -10.62 8.15
N GLU A 870 -25.34 -10.44 7.39
CA GLU A 870 -24.24 -11.38 7.22
C GLU A 870 -23.08 -11.05 8.16
N ARG A 871 -22.33 -12.07 8.60
CA ARG A 871 -21.10 -11.85 9.36
C ARG A 871 -19.96 -11.39 8.44
N PHE A 872 -19.18 -10.45 8.94
CA PHE A 872 -17.94 -10.00 8.32
C PHE A 872 -17.00 -9.42 9.37
N ALA A 873 -15.70 -9.50 9.17
CA ALA A 873 -14.70 -8.87 10.03
C ALA A 873 -13.55 -8.21 9.24
N ALA A 874 -13.01 -7.12 9.78
CA ALA A 874 -11.82 -6.46 9.29
C ALA A 874 -10.83 -6.22 10.45
N TYR A 875 -9.63 -6.76 10.29
CA TYR A 875 -8.52 -6.66 11.22
C TYR A 875 -7.42 -5.85 10.56
N ILE A 876 -6.97 -4.76 11.19
CA ILE A 876 -5.95 -3.87 10.64
C ILE A 876 -4.83 -3.69 11.66
N VAL A 877 -3.63 -4.15 11.34
CA VAL A 877 -2.42 -3.94 12.13
C VAL A 877 -1.60 -2.81 11.49
N VAL A 878 -1.26 -1.80 12.28
CA VAL A 878 -0.44 -0.64 11.91
C VAL A 878 0.68 -0.47 12.94
N PRO A 879 1.80 0.22 12.64
CA PRO A 879 2.79 0.51 13.67
C PRO A 879 2.20 1.45 14.72
N MET A 880 2.73 1.44 15.96
CA MET A 880 2.18 2.26 17.04
C MET A 880 2.30 3.76 16.71
N TRP A 881 3.44 4.15 16.13
CA TRP A 881 3.63 5.42 15.41
C TRP A 881 4.44 5.16 14.12
N PRO A 882 4.31 6.00 13.08
CA PRO A 882 5.23 5.99 11.94
C PRO A 882 6.69 6.24 12.35
N GLU A 883 7.64 5.52 11.72
CA GLU A 883 9.09 5.57 11.96
C GLU A 883 9.64 7.00 12.15
N GLY A 884 10.50 7.16 13.16
CA GLY A 884 11.05 8.46 13.59
C GLY A 884 10.35 9.04 14.82
N VAL A 885 10.73 10.26 15.21
CA VAL A 885 10.38 10.87 16.50
C VAL A 885 8.85 11.13 16.64
N PRO A 886 8.14 10.54 17.62
CA PRO A 886 6.68 10.63 17.78
C PRO A 886 6.12 12.03 18.00
N THR A 887 6.90 12.92 18.62
CA THR A 887 6.58 14.34 18.82
C THR A 887 6.87 15.20 17.58
N GLY A 888 7.61 14.67 16.60
CA GLY A 888 7.98 15.37 15.37
C GLY A 888 6.76 15.71 14.52
N ALA A 889 6.79 16.89 13.89
CA ALA A 889 5.61 17.43 13.21
C ALA A 889 5.13 16.57 12.02
N ALA A 890 6.02 15.82 11.37
CA ALA A 890 5.67 14.87 10.31
C ALA A 890 4.87 13.68 10.85
N THR A 891 5.40 12.96 11.84
CA THR A 891 4.77 11.82 12.50
C THR A 891 3.42 12.20 13.11
N GLN A 892 3.38 13.35 13.81
CA GLN A 892 2.14 13.94 14.33
C GLN A 892 1.09 14.24 13.26
N ARG A 893 1.49 14.69 12.06
CA ARG A 893 0.57 14.97 10.97
C ARG A 893 0.02 13.68 10.33
N ILE A 894 0.85 12.66 10.18
CA ILE A 894 0.47 11.35 9.64
C ILE A 894 -0.55 10.67 10.57
N LEU A 895 -0.31 10.69 11.89
CA LEU A 895 -1.24 10.19 12.91
C LEU A 895 -2.60 10.90 12.87
N PHE A 896 -2.63 12.20 12.57
CA PHE A 896 -3.87 12.97 12.41
C PHE A 896 -4.68 12.53 11.17
N TRP A 897 -4.01 12.20 10.07
CA TRP A 897 -4.67 11.64 8.88
C TRP A 897 -5.15 10.19 9.09
N GLN A 898 -4.43 9.40 9.88
CA GLN A 898 -4.87 8.07 10.31
C GLN A 898 -6.12 8.19 11.20
N HIS A 899 -6.14 9.10 12.19
CA HIS A 899 -7.33 9.38 13.01
C HIS A 899 -8.55 9.77 12.17
N LYS A 900 -8.38 10.68 11.20
CA LYS A 900 -9.46 11.10 10.27
C LYS A 900 -9.99 9.93 9.44
N THR A 901 -9.11 9.05 8.99
CA THR A 901 -9.45 7.83 8.24
C THR A 901 -10.24 6.85 9.12
N MET A 902 -9.75 6.52 10.32
CA MET A 902 -10.44 5.67 11.30
C MET A 902 -11.82 6.22 11.66
N GLN A 903 -11.92 7.53 11.92
CA GLN A 903 -13.16 8.21 12.30
C GLN A 903 -14.23 8.10 11.20
N MET A 904 -13.83 8.23 9.92
CA MET A 904 -14.72 8.05 8.77
C MET A 904 -15.22 6.59 8.65
N MET A 905 -14.35 5.60 8.86
CA MET A 905 -14.76 4.18 8.79
C MET A 905 -15.77 3.84 9.89
N TYR A 906 -15.47 4.18 11.15
CA TYR A 906 -16.34 3.86 12.26
C TYR A 906 -17.68 4.62 12.23
N GLU A 907 -17.72 5.88 11.75
CA GLU A 907 -18.98 6.62 11.49
C GLU A 907 -19.83 5.93 10.40
N THR A 908 -19.19 5.36 9.37
CA THR A 908 -19.87 4.65 8.28
C THR A 908 -20.47 3.31 8.75
N ILE A 909 -19.72 2.56 9.56
CA ILE A 909 -20.16 1.29 10.14
C ILE A 909 -21.27 1.50 11.17
N TYR A 910 -21.15 2.48 12.06
CA TYR A 910 -22.21 2.82 13.01
C TYR A 910 -23.51 3.21 12.30
N ARG A 911 -23.42 3.99 11.22
CA ARG A 911 -24.60 4.34 10.41
C ARG A 911 -25.27 3.09 9.82
N ALA A 912 -24.51 2.13 9.33
CA ALA A 912 -25.05 0.87 8.83
C ALA A 912 -25.75 0.04 9.92
N LEU A 913 -25.22 0.04 11.15
CA LEU A 913 -25.89 -0.59 12.30
C LEU A 913 -27.25 0.07 12.59
N VAL A 914 -27.31 1.41 12.64
CA VAL A 914 -28.56 2.15 12.85
C VAL A 914 -29.56 1.95 11.69
N GLU A 915 -29.08 1.95 10.44
CA GLU A 915 -29.92 1.69 9.26
C GLU A 915 -30.46 0.24 9.22
N ALA A 916 -29.86 -0.70 9.97
CA ALA A 916 -30.31 -2.08 10.12
C ALA A 916 -31.03 -2.38 11.46
N GLY A 917 -31.10 -1.42 12.40
CA GLY A 917 -31.65 -1.63 13.75
C GLY A 917 -30.78 -2.54 14.65
N LEU A 918 -29.48 -2.61 14.37
CA LEU A 918 -28.51 -3.52 15.01
C LEU A 918 -27.59 -2.83 16.04
N GLU A 919 -27.71 -1.51 16.22
CA GLU A 919 -26.84 -0.71 17.11
C GLU A 919 -27.03 -0.98 18.60
N GLY A 920 -28.11 -1.67 18.98
CA GLY A 920 -28.30 -2.25 20.32
C GLY A 920 -27.52 -3.55 20.52
N ALA A 921 -27.56 -4.46 19.54
CA ALA A 921 -26.95 -5.79 19.61
C ALA A 921 -25.42 -5.78 19.41
N PHE A 922 -24.93 -4.90 18.53
CA PHE A 922 -23.51 -4.82 18.16
C PHE A 922 -22.93 -3.41 18.31
N SER A 923 -21.61 -3.34 18.34
CA SER A 923 -20.79 -2.14 18.23
C SER A 923 -19.99 -2.15 16.91
N PRO A 924 -19.46 -1.01 16.45
CA PRO A 924 -18.57 -1.00 15.28
C PRO A 924 -17.31 -1.89 15.46
N GLN A 925 -16.87 -2.11 16.70
CA GLN A 925 -15.73 -2.99 17.03
C GLN A 925 -16.08 -4.49 17.09
N ASP A 926 -17.33 -4.87 16.81
CA ASP A 926 -17.71 -6.24 16.47
C ASP A 926 -17.50 -6.55 14.96
N PHE A 927 -16.97 -5.59 14.18
CA PHE A 927 -16.73 -5.73 12.75
C PHE A 927 -15.38 -5.15 12.29
N LEU A 928 -14.90 -4.06 12.89
CA LEU A 928 -13.63 -3.42 12.54
C LEU A 928 -12.77 -3.20 13.78
N ASN A 929 -11.53 -3.68 13.77
CA ASN A 929 -10.56 -3.40 14.83
C ASN A 929 -9.20 -2.97 14.27
N PHE A 930 -8.57 -2.02 14.96
CA PHE A 930 -7.21 -1.56 14.70
C PHE A 930 -6.29 -2.00 15.84
N PHE A 931 -5.11 -2.46 15.48
CA PHE A 931 -4.09 -2.99 16.37
C PHE A 931 -2.72 -2.39 16.03
N CYS A 932 -1.79 -2.49 16.97
CA CYS A 932 -0.37 -2.30 16.73
C CYS A 932 0.43 -3.38 17.45
N LEU A 933 1.74 -3.46 17.21
CA LEU A 933 2.61 -4.44 17.85
C LEU A 933 3.55 -3.78 18.87
N GLY A 934 3.91 -4.51 19.92
CA GLY A 934 4.89 -4.06 20.92
C GLY A 934 5.38 -5.19 21.81
N ASN A 935 6.60 -5.04 22.33
CA ASN A 935 7.26 -6.03 23.19
C ASN A 935 7.67 -5.42 24.53
N ARG A 936 7.86 -6.28 25.54
CA ARG A 936 8.37 -5.94 26.87
C ARG A 936 9.15 -7.09 27.46
N GLU A 937 10.43 -6.84 27.76
CA GLU A 937 11.37 -7.84 28.24
C GLU A 937 11.72 -7.62 29.72
N LEU A 938 11.60 -8.64 30.57
CA LEU A 938 12.30 -8.68 31.85
C LEU A 938 13.81 -8.53 31.64
N ASP A 939 14.49 -8.00 32.66
CA ASP A 939 15.94 -7.87 32.69
C ASP A 939 16.61 -9.25 32.80
N GLY A 940 17.81 -9.39 32.21
CA GLY A 940 18.44 -10.67 31.96
C GLY A 940 19.96 -10.59 32.00
N PHE A 941 20.52 -10.76 33.20
CA PHE A 941 21.95 -10.84 33.53
C PHE A 941 22.86 -9.71 33.01
N GLU A 942 23.21 -8.82 33.94
CA GLU A 942 24.38 -7.94 33.88
C GLU A 942 24.50 -6.96 32.70
N SER A 943 23.52 -6.04 32.58
CA SER A 943 23.80 -4.70 32.02
C SER A 943 24.49 -3.75 33.03
N SER A 944 25.25 -4.32 33.98
CA SER A 944 25.93 -3.63 35.08
C SER A 944 27.24 -2.98 34.62
N GLY A 945 27.14 -1.82 33.98
CA GLY A 945 28.33 -1.01 33.63
C GLY A 945 28.10 0.26 32.82
N LEU A 946 26.98 0.41 32.10
CA LEU A 946 26.70 1.60 31.28
C LEU A 946 25.64 2.52 31.91
N GLU A 947 26.00 3.19 33.01
CA GLU A 947 25.24 4.36 33.48
C GLU A 947 25.41 5.53 32.50
N SER A 948 24.49 5.63 31.54
CA SER A 948 24.42 6.78 30.63
C SER A 948 23.89 8.01 31.39
N PRO A 949 24.59 9.16 31.38
CA PRO A 949 24.19 10.40 32.10
C PRO A 949 23.04 11.16 31.40
N SER A 950 22.06 10.44 30.86
CA SER A 950 20.83 11.01 30.29
C SER A 950 19.91 11.50 31.40
N ALA A 951 19.36 12.70 31.27
CA ALA A 951 18.39 13.23 32.24
C ALA A 951 17.19 12.26 32.43
N PRO A 952 16.68 12.10 33.67
CA PRO A 952 15.79 10.98 34.04
C PRO A 952 14.43 10.96 33.33
N ASN A 953 14.02 12.09 32.73
CA ASN A 953 12.76 12.24 32.02
C ASN A 953 12.92 12.24 30.48
N THR A 954 14.04 11.74 29.96
CA THR A 954 14.26 11.58 28.52
C THR A 954 13.61 10.28 28.00
N PRO A 955 13.12 10.24 26.74
CA PRO A 955 12.59 9.01 26.14
C PRO A 955 13.52 7.81 26.28
N GLN A 956 14.83 8.02 26.12
CA GLN A 956 15.87 7.00 26.31
C GLN A 956 15.92 6.46 27.75
N ALA A 957 15.86 7.34 28.75
CA ALA A 957 15.82 6.92 30.16
C ALA A 957 14.52 6.21 30.51
N LEU A 958 13.39 6.70 30.00
CA LEU A 958 12.07 6.12 30.24
C LEU A 958 11.94 4.74 29.59
N SER A 959 12.25 4.57 28.30
CA SER A 959 12.17 3.28 27.60
C SER A 959 13.13 2.22 28.15
N ARG A 960 14.32 2.62 28.63
CA ARG A 960 15.23 1.70 29.36
C ARG A 960 14.63 1.26 30.69
N LYS A 961 14.01 2.17 31.44
CA LYS A 961 13.39 1.89 32.75
C LYS A 961 12.11 1.05 32.62
N SER A 962 11.25 1.37 31.66
CA SER A 962 9.97 0.68 31.43
C SER A 962 10.14 -0.69 30.77
N ARG A 963 11.30 -0.90 30.11
CA ARG A 963 11.71 -2.13 29.41
C ARG A 963 10.79 -2.55 28.25
N ARG A 964 10.12 -1.57 27.62
CA ARG A 964 9.17 -1.79 26.50
C ARG A 964 9.52 -0.96 25.28
N PHE A 965 9.11 -1.44 24.10
CA PHE A 965 9.11 -0.65 22.87
C PHE A 965 8.07 -1.17 21.88
N MET A 966 7.65 -0.36 20.90
CA MET A 966 6.81 -0.87 19.81
C MET A 966 7.61 -1.87 18.96
N ILE A 967 6.91 -2.79 18.31
CA ILE A 967 7.46 -3.56 17.19
C ILE A 967 6.99 -2.83 15.93
N TYR A 968 7.92 -2.46 15.06
CA TYR A 968 7.59 -1.65 13.91
C TYR A 968 7.00 -2.51 12.79
N VAL A 969 5.69 -2.34 12.58
CA VAL A 969 4.96 -2.96 11.47
C VAL A 969 5.32 -2.22 10.19
N HIS A 970 6.38 -2.69 9.54
CA HIS A 970 6.74 -2.25 8.19
C HIS A 970 5.99 -3.04 7.11
N SER A 971 5.33 -4.16 7.44
CA SER A 971 4.46 -4.96 6.57
C SER A 971 3.68 -4.14 5.53
N LYS A 972 3.50 -4.69 4.31
CA LYS A 972 2.50 -4.21 3.33
C LYS A 972 1.73 -5.38 2.72
N GLY A 973 0.78 -5.92 3.48
CA GLY A 973 0.01 -7.10 3.11
C GLY A 973 -1.49 -6.97 3.31
N MET A 974 -2.24 -7.81 2.60
CA MET A 974 -3.66 -8.05 2.84
C MET A 974 -4.03 -9.50 2.51
N ILE A 975 -4.66 -10.19 3.45
CA ILE A 975 -5.25 -11.52 3.28
C ILE A 975 -6.78 -11.36 3.26
N VAL A 976 -7.44 -12.07 2.34
CA VAL A 976 -8.89 -12.07 2.15
C VAL A 976 -9.40 -13.50 2.20
N ASP A 977 -10.39 -13.75 3.08
CA ASP A 977 -11.14 -15.00 3.23
C ASP A 977 -10.29 -16.29 3.36
N ASP A 978 -9.03 -16.16 3.78
CA ASP A 978 -7.97 -17.19 3.77
C ASP A 978 -7.65 -17.81 2.39
N GLU A 979 -8.24 -17.32 1.28
CA GLU A 979 -8.00 -17.84 -0.09
C GLU A 979 -7.11 -16.97 -0.97
N TYR A 980 -6.95 -15.68 -0.67
CA TYR A 980 -6.21 -14.75 -1.52
C TYR A 980 -5.35 -13.78 -0.71
N VAL A 981 -4.14 -13.52 -1.21
CA VAL A 981 -3.16 -12.61 -0.58
C VAL A 981 -2.66 -11.56 -1.57
N ILE A 982 -2.56 -10.30 -1.12
CA ILE A 982 -1.76 -9.24 -1.76
C ILE A 982 -0.57 -8.96 -0.85
N LEU A 983 0.63 -8.87 -1.44
CA LEU A 983 1.88 -8.59 -0.72
C LEU A 983 2.81 -7.78 -1.63
N GLY A 984 3.46 -6.73 -1.10
CA GLY A 984 4.38 -5.91 -1.89
C GLY A 984 5.10 -4.82 -1.11
N SER A 985 5.47 -3.74 -1.80
CA SER A 985 6.10 -2.54 -1.19
C SER A 985 5.11 -1.42 -0.88
N ALA A 986 3.87 -1.50 -1.36
CA ALA A 986 2.91 -0.40 -1.38
C ALA A 986 2.12 -0.22 -0.07
N ASN A 987 2.26 0.97 0.53
CA ASN A 987 1.52 1.34 1.73
C ASN A 987 0.06 1.74 1.42
N ILE A 988 -0.84 1.68 2.40
CA ILE A 988 -2.22 2.20 2.28
C ILE A 988 -2.19 3.71 2.58
N ASN A 989 -1.64 4.45 1.61
CA ASN A 989 -1.61 5.90 1.56
C ASN A 989 -1.68 6.37 0.08
N GLN A 990 -1.79 7.67 -0.16
CA GLN A 990 -1.83 8.21 -1.52
C GLN A 990 -0.44 8.15 -2.19
N ARG A 991 0.65 8.32 -1.44
CA ARG A 991 2.05 8.14 -1.89
C ARG A 991 2.28 6.83 -2.66
N SER A 992 1.78 5.71 -2.15
CA SER A 992 1.95 4.39 -2.76
C SER A 992 0.83 4.02 -3.75
N MET A 993 -0.39 4.58 -3.60
CA MET A 993 -1.57 4.17 -4.39
C MET A 993 -1.85 5.02 -5.64
N GLU A 994 -1.23 6.20 -5.81
CA GLU A 994 -1.53 7.12 -6.93
C GLU A 994 -0.79 6.80 -8.24
N GLY A 995 0.26 5.97 -8.23
CA GLY A 995 1.06 5.63 -9.41
C GLY A 995 2.00 6.73 -9.93
N THR A 996 1.66 8.02 -9.74
CA THR A 996 2.52 9.16 -10.09
C THR A 996 3.41 9.66 -8.96
N ARG A 997 3.29 9.14 -7.74
CA ARG A 997 4.11 9.53 -6.59
C ARG A 997 5.34 8.63 -6.48
N ASP A 998 5.37 7.71 -5.53
CA ASP A 998 6.45 6.74 -5.39
C ASP A 998 6.22 5.55 -6.34
N THR A 999 7.30 4.85 -6.73
CA THR A 999 7.13 3.63 -7.54
C THR A 999 7.08 2.39 -6.66
N GLU A 1000 6.02 1.59 -6.81
CA GLU A 1000 5.74 0.39 -6.00
C GLU A 1000 5.56 -0.86 -6.86
N ILE A 1001 5.63 -2.03 -6.22
CA ILE A 1001 5.33 -3.34 -6.80
C ILE A 1001 4.60 -4.20 -5.76
N ALA A 1002 3.69 -5.06 -6.20
CA ALA A 1002 3.07 -6.10 -5.40
C ALA A 1002 2.76 -7.33 -6.26
N MET A 1003 2.55 -8.47 -5.61
CA MET A 1003 1.82 -9.58 -6.19
C MET A 1003 0.41 -9.65 -5.59
N GLY A 1004 -0.53 -10.23 -6.33
CA GLY A 1004 -1.70 -10.90 -5.77
C GLY A 1004 -1.67 -12.38 -6.14
N ALA A 1005 -1.99 -13.27 -5.21
CA ALA A 1005 -1.86 -14.70 -5.41
C ALA A 1005 -2.93 -15.52 -4.66
N TYR A 1006 -3.27 -16.67 -5.23
CA TYR A 1006 -4.13 -17.70 -4.62
C TYR A 1006 -3.72 -19.10 -5.07
N GLN A 1007 -4.16 -20.13 -4.33
CA GLN A 1007 -4.09 -21.53 -4.75
C GLN A 1007 -5.46 -21.96 -5.30
N PRO A 1008 -5.62 -22.34 -6.58
CA PRO A 1008 -6.93 -22.65 -7.15
C PRO A 1008 -7.64 -23.84 -6.49
N GLN A 1009 -6.91 -24.75 -5.85
CA GLN A 1009 -7.46 -25.88 -5.09
C GLN A 1009 -7.91 -25.51 -3.67
N HIS A 1010 -7.47 -24.36 -3.14
CA HIS A 1010 -7.82 -23.86 -1.81
C HIS A 1010 -8.54 -22.51 -1.92
N THR A 1011 -9.72 -22.54 -2.56
CA THR A 1011 -10.69 -21.42 -2.61
C THR A 1011 -12.05 -21.87 -2.09
N TRP A 1012 -12.84 -20.95 -1.56
CA TRP A 1012 -14.23 -21.20 -1.15
C TRP A 1012 -15.07 -21.74 -2.30
N ALA A 1013 -14.90 -21.18 -3.51
CA ALA A 1013 -15.61 -21.61 -4.71
C ALA A 1013 -15.24 -23.04 -5.16
N LYS A 1014 -14.04 -23.53 -4.87
CA LYS A 1014 -13.58 -24.89 -5.19
C LYS A 1014 -13.92 -25.91 -4.11
N LYS A 1015 -13.83 -25.52 -2.83
CA LYS A 1015 -13.98 -26.42 -1.67
C LYS A 1015 -15.35 -26.42 -1.01
N LEU A 1016 -16.16 -25.37 -1.22
CA LEU A 1016 -17.44 -25.12 -0.52
C LEU A 1016 -17.31 -25.13 1.02
N SER A 1017 -16.11 -24.81 1.52
CA SER A 1017 -15.69 -24.85 2.93
C SER A 1017 -14.41 -24.05 3.12
N ASN A 1018 -14.03 -23.77 4.38
CA ASN A 1018 -12.82 -23.01 4.73
C ASN A 1018 -11.57 -23.48 3.95
N PRO A 1019 -10.84 -22.58 3.26
CA PRO A 1019 -9.66 -22.90 2.45
C PRO A 1019 -8.40 -22.97 3.31
N HIS A 1020 -8.18 -24.11 4.00
CA HIS A 1020 -6.97 -24.34 4.81
C HIS A 1020 -5.71 -24.65 3.98
N GLY A 1021 -5.42 -23.83 2.97
CA GLY A 1021 -4.17 -23.85 2.20
C GLY A 1021 -3.04 -23.08 2.87
N GLN A 1022 -1.97 -22.81 2.11
CA GLN A 1022 -0.78 -22.09 2.59
C GLN A 1022 -1.10 -20.67 3.08
N ILE A 1023 -2.13 -20.00 2.52
CA ILE A 1023 -2.56 -18.66 2.93
C ILE A 1023 -3.18 -18.68 4.34
N TYR A 1024 -4.08 -19.63 4.61
CA TYR A 1024 -4.56 -19.92 5.98
C TYR A 1024 -3.40 -20.25 6.93
N GLY A 1025 -2.43 -21.07 6.49
CA GLY A 1025 -1.25 -21.40 7.27
C GLY A 1025 -0.44 -20.17 7.68
N TYR A 1026 -0.15 -19.29 6.72
CA TYR A 1026 0.54 -18.02 6.92
C TYR A 1026 -0.25 -17.07 7.84
N ARG A 1027 -1.56 -16.93 7.63
CA ARG A 1027 -2.44 -16.09 8.45
C ARG A 1027 -2.53 -16.60 9.90
N MET A 1028 -2.62 -17.91 10.08
CA MET A 1028 -2.56 -18.55 11.41
C MET A 1028 -1.17 -18.45 12.05
N SER A 1029 -0.09 -18.40 11.27
CA SER A 1029 1.29 -18.22 11.73
C SER A 1029 1.54 -16.81 12.27
N LEU A 1030 1.18 -15.78 11.48
CA LEU A 1030 1.18 -14.38 11.92
C LEU A 1030 0.33 -14.20 13.18
N TRP A 1031 -0.83 -14.85 13.27
CA TRP A 1031 -1.65 -14.80 14.47
C TRP A 1031 -1.02 -15.53 15.67
N ALA A 1032 -0.28 -16.62 15.47
CA ALA A 1032 0.43 -17.31 16.56
C ALA A 1032 1.57 -16.46 17.14
N GLU A 1033 2.30 -15.75 16.27
CA GLU A 1033 3.30 -14.73 16.63
C GLU A 1033 2.65 -13.56 17.40
N HIS A 1034 1.61 -12.95 16.81
CA HIS A 1034 1.00 -11.75 17.37
C HIS A 1034 0.20 -12.02 18.65
N LEU A 1035 -0.41 -13.19 18.82
CA LEU A 1035 -1.23 -13.52 19.98
C LEU A 1035 -0.50 -14.39 21.03
N GLY A 1036 0.65 -14.97 20.69
CA GLY A 1036 1.41 -15.88 21.56
C GLY A 1036 0.78 -17.26 21.78
N VAL A 1037 -0.38 -17.52 21.18
CA VAL A 1037 -1.16 -18.77 21.29
C VAL A 1037 -1.98 -19.02 20.01
N VAL A 1038 -2.49 -20.24 19.86
CA VAL A 1038 -3.45 -20.62 18.80
C VAL A 1038 -4.69 -21.20 19.46
N GLU A 1039 -5.87 -20.67 19.11
CA GLU A 1039 -7.17 -21.10 19.62
C GLU A 1039 -8.12 -21.49 18.47
N ASP A 1040 -9.07 -22.38 18.73
CA ASP A 1040 -9.97 -22.90 17.68
C ASP A 1040 -10.86 -21.82 17.04
N CYS A 1041 -11.24 -20.77 17.78
CA CYS A 1041 -12.03 -19.66 17.22
C CYS A 1041 -11.27 -18.89 16.13
N PHE A 1042 -9.93 -18.92 16.10
CA PHE A 1042 -9.11 -18.28 15.06
C PHE A 1042 -9.25 -18.96 13.69
N LYS A 1043 -9.95 -20.09 13.60
CA LYS A 1043 -10.33 -20.76 12.35
C LYS A 1043 -11.58 -20.16 11.69
N GLN A 1044 -12.25 -19.20 12.34
CA GLN A 1044 -13.41 -18.47 11.81
C GLN A 1044 -13.27 -16.96 12.12
N PRO A 1045 -12.39 -16.22 11.42
CA PRO A 1045 -12.12 -14.81 11.73
C PRO A 1045 -13.33 -13.87 11.58
N GLU A 1046 -14.35 -14.24 10.81
CA GLU A 1046 -15.61 -13.50 10.65
C GLU A 1046 -16.54 -13.61 11.88
N SER A 1047 -16.29 -14.59 12.74
CA SER A 1047 -17.13 -14.91 13.90
C SER A 1047 -17.01 -13.84 14.99
N VAL A 1048 -18.14 -13.56 15.64
CA VAL A 1048 -18.21 -12.59 16.76
C VAL A 1048 -17.36 -13.06 17.95
N GLU A 1049 -17.22 -14.38 18.12
CA GLU A 1049 -16.34 -14.98 19.12
C GLU A 1049 -14.87 -14.64 18.84
N CYS A 1050 -14.37 -14.94 17.63
CA CYS A 1050 -13.00 -14.64 17.23
C CYS A 1050 -12.68 -13.13 17.32
N VAL A 1051 -13.56 -12.27 16.78
CA VAL A 1051 -13.37 -10.81 16.84
C VAL A 1051 -13.26 -10.31 18.28
N ARG A 1052 -14.13 -10.79 19.18
CA ARG A 1052 -14.10 -10.41 20.60
C ARG A 1052 -12.89 -11.01 21.33
N ARG A 1053 -12.48 -12.24 21.02
CA ARG A 1053 -11.34 -12.92 21.64
C ARG A 1053 -10.02 -12.22 21.30
N VAL A 1054 -9.75 -12.00 20.02
CA VAL A 1054 -8.56 -11.26 19.54
C VAL A 1054 -8.51 -9.86 20.15
N LYS A 1055 -9.64 -9.13 20.16
CA LYS A 1055 -9.74 -7.82 20.80
C LYS A 1055 -9.46 -7.87 22.31
N GLN A 1056 -10.02 -8.84 23.03
CA GLN A 1056 -9.82 -9.00 24.47
C GLN A 1056 -8.34 -9.26 24.80
N MET A 1057 -7.68 -10.11 24.03
CA MET A 1057 -6.25 -10.40 24.19
C MET A 1057 -5.41 -9.14 23.95
N ALA A 1058 -5.71 -8.41 22.87
CA ALA A 1058 -5.04 -7.15 22.57
C ALA A 1058 -5.29 -6.04 23.62
N GLU A 1059 -6.44 -6.06 24.32
CA GLU A 1059 -6.74 -5.20 25.46
C GLU A 1059 -6.05 -5.64 26.77
N ILE A 1060 -5.68 -6.92 26.91
CA ILE A 1060 -4.86 -7.43 28.02
C ILE A 1060 -3.39 -7.08 27.77
N ASN A 1061 -2.88 -7.37 26.57
CA ASN A 1061 -1.52 -7.06 26.15
C ASN A 1061 -1.23 -5.55 26.21
N TRP A 1062 -2.16 -4.69 25.79
CA TRP A 1062 -2.02 -3.23 25.96
C TRP A 1062 -1.90 -2.81 27.43
N LYS A 1063 -2.66 -3.42 28.35
CA LYS A 1063 -2.53 -3.13 29.79
C LYS A 1063 -1.18 -3.59 30.33
N GLN A 1064 -0.70 -4.76 29.92
CA GLN A 1064 0.61 -5.28 30.31
C GLN A 1064 1.75 -4.41 29.76
N PHE A 1065 1.63 -3.95 28.51
CA PHE A 1065 2.56 -3.01 27.89
C PHE A 1065 2.58 -1.66 28.62
N ALA A 1066 1.41 -1.10 28.94
CA ALA A 1066 1.25 0.23 29.53
C ALA A 1066 1.60 0.31 31.03
N ALA A 1067 1.47 -0.78 31.80
CA ALA A 1067 1.66 -0.80 33.25
C ALA A 1067 3.05 -0.33 33.72
N ASP A 1068 3.13 0.20 34.95
CA ASP A 1068 4.41 0.54 35.59
C ASP A 1068 5.24 -0.71 35.95
N GLU A 1069 4.57 -1.81 36.34
CA GLU A 1069 5.21 -3.09 36.66
C GLU A 1069 5.80 -3.74 35.39
N ILE A 1070 7.09 -4.07 35.45
CA ILE A 1070 7.80 -4.70 34.34
C ILE A 1070 7.51 -6.20 34.35
N THR A 1071 6.90 -6.71 33.29
CA THR A 1071 6.59 -8.12 33.11
C THR A 1071 6.88 -8.56 31.68
N GLU A 1072 7.19 -9.84 31.51
CA GLU A 1072 7.49 -10.46 30.22
C GLU A 1072 6.23 -10.56 29.36
N MET A 1073 6.23 -9.97 28.16
CA MET A 1073 5.16 -10.16 27.19
C MET A 1073 5.35 -11.45 26.38
N ARG A 1074 4.24 -12.08 25.99
CA ARG A 1074 4.22 -13.31 25.17
C ARG A 1074 3.41 -13.19 23.88
N GLY A 1075 2.55 -12.19 23.79
CA GLY A 1075 1.80 -11.86 22.58
C GLY A 1075 2.02 -10.38 22.28
N HIS A 1076 2.39 -10.09 21.03
CA HIS A 1076 2.80 -8.78 20.58
C HIS A 1076 1.63 -7.86 20.19
N LEU A 1077 0.45 -8.41 19.89
CA LEU A 1077 -0.73 -7.68 19.45
C LEU A 1077 -1.27 -6.81 20.59
N LEU A 1078 -1.25 -5.49 20.38
CA LEU A 1078 -1.83 -4.48 21.23
C LEU A 1078 -3.07 -3.90 20.55
N LYS A 1079 -4.11 -3.59 21.32
CA LYS A 1079 -5.19 -2.73 20.82
C LYS A 1079 -4.57 -1.37 20.48
N TYR A 1080 -4.79 -0.86 19.27
CA TYR A 1080 -4.29 0.47 18.91
C TYR A 1080 -4.89 1.49 19.89
N PRO A 1081 -4.10 2.42 20.49
CA PRO A 1081 -4.45 3.13 21.73
C PRO A 1081 -5.49 4.25 21.60
N VAL A 1082 -6.62 3.95 20.94
CA VAL A 1082 -7.82 4.78 20.87
C VAL A 1082 -9.01 4.07 21.51
N ASP A 1083 -9.90 4.84 22.12
CA ASP A 1083 -11.24 4.38 22.44
C ASP A 1083 -12.19 4.70 21.27
N VAL A 1084 -13.05 3.75 20.94
CA VAL A 1084 -14.13 3.90 19.97
C VAL A 1084 -15.45 3.72 20.71
N ASP A 1085 -16.30 4.75 20.74
CA ASP A 1085 -17.60 4.65 21.39
C ASP A 1085 -18.62 3.86 20.55
N ARG A 1086 -19.80 3.57 21.12
CA ARG A 1086 -20.87 2.86 20.40
C ARG A 1086 -21.39 3.58 19.15
N LYS A 1087 -21.11 4.88 19.00
CA LYS A 1087 -21.47 5.72 17.85
C LYS A 1087 -20.35 5.85 16.82
N GLY A 1088 -19.25 5.12 17.01
CA GLY A 1088 -18.07 5.17 16.15
C GLY A 1088 -17.18 6.40 16.37
N LYS A 1089 -17.33 7.13 17.49
CA LYS A 1089 -16.46 8.28 17.81
C LYS A 1089 -15.08 7.78 18.27
N VAL A 1090 -14.03 8.21 17.58
CA VAL A 1090 -12.64 7.85 17.88
C VAL A 1090 -11.98 8.96 18.70
N LYS A 1091 -11.47 8.61 19.89
CA LYS A 1091 -10.73 9.51 20.79
C LYS A 1091 -9.45 8.80 21.30
N PRO A 1092 -8.44 9.50 21.86
CA PRO A 1092 -7.34 8.86 22.58
C PRO A 1092 -7.87 7.90 23.66
N HIS A 1093 -7.15 6.82 23.94
CA HIS A 1093 -7.52 5.91 25.02
C HIS A 1093 -7.51 6.65 26.37
N THR A 1094 -8.50 6.37 27.22
CA THR A 1094 -8.73 7.15 28.44
C THR A 1094 -7.57 7.00 29.42
N GLY A 1095 -6.81 8.08 29.64
CA GLY A 1095 -5.57 8.08 30.44
C GLY A 1095 -4.28 8.00 29.63
N CYS A 1096 -4.36 7.81 28.30
CA CYS A 1096 -3.24 7.77 27.38
C CYS A 1096 -3.50 8.75 26.22
N GLU A 1097 -3.18 10.03 26.43
CA GLU A 1097 -3.22 11.04 25.34
C GLU A 1097 -1.97 11.00 24.45
N SER A 1098 -0.84 10.57 25.02
CA SER A 1098 0.43 10.38 24.32
C SER A 1098 0.95 8.95 24.43
N PHE A 1099 1.84 8.56 23.51
CA PHE A 1099 2.49 7.25 23.57
C PHE A 1099 3.34 7.09 24.83
N PRO A 1100 3.39 5.88 25.45
CA PRO A 1100 4.21 5.63 26.63
C PRO A 1100 5.70 5.89 26.36
N ASP A 1101 6.39 6.50 27.34
CA ASP A 1101 7.83 6.82 27.37
C ASP A 1101 8.33 7.84 26.32
N VAL A 1102 7.81 7.81 25.09
CA VAL A 1102 8.30 8.60 23.95
C VAL A 1102 7.48 9.86 23.67
N GLY A 1103 6.26 9.97 24.22
CA GLY A 1103 5.39 11.12 24.04
C GLY A 1103 4.77 11.22 22.64
N GLY A 1104 4.30 12.42 22.27
CA GLY A 1104 3.56 12.66 21.02
C GLY A 1104 2.11 12.22 21.11
N ASN A 1105 1.17 13.01 20.58
CA ASN A 1105 -0.27 12.72 20.67
C ASN A 1105 -0.64 11.51 19.79
N ILE A 1106 -1.39 10.56 20.35
CA ILE A 1106 -1.84 9.32 19.70
C ILE A 1106 -2.79 9.55 18.52
N VAL A 1107 -3.64 10.59 18.59
CA VAL A 1107 -4.50 10.99 17.45
C VAL A 1107 -3.85 12.06 16.57
N GLY A 1108 -2.55 12.31 16.77
CA GLY A 1108 -1.75 13.27 16.02
C GLY A 1108 -2.11 14.74 16.31
N SER A 1109 -1.48 15.63 15.56
CA SER A 1109 -1.74 17.07 15.65
C SER A 1109 -1.38 17.82 14.37
N PHE A 1110 -2.07 18.93 14.10
CA PHE A 1110 -1.90 19.74 12.89
C PHE A 1110 -0.77 20.78 13.04
N LEU A 1111 0.43 20.33 13.40
CA LEU A 1111 1.63 21.18 13.43
C LEU A 1111 2.06 21.57 12.00
N GLY A 1112 2.61 22.77 11.81
CA GLY A 1112 2.59 23.54 10.55
C GLY A 1112 3.42 23.04 9.36
N ILE A 1113 3.09 21.88 8.80
CA ILE A 1113 3.69 21.32 7.56
C ILE A 1113 2.76 21.50 6.34
N GLN A 1114 3.35 21.64 5.14
CA GLN A 1114 2.65 21.63 3.85
C GLN A 1114 1.89 20.32 3.61
N GLU A 1115 0.66 20.44 3.11
CA GLU A 1115 -0.34 19.36 3.16
C GLU A 1115 0.03 18.10 2.36
N ASN A 1116 0.67 18.25 1.18
CA ASN A 1116 0.97 17.14 0.27
C ASN A 1116 2.09 16.18 0.74
N LEU A 1117 2.89 16.54 1.75
CA LEU A 1117 4.07 15.76 2.18
C LEU A 1117 3.72 14.44 2.89
N THR A 1118 2.54 14.38 3.50
CA THR A 1118 2.18 13.42 4.56
C THR A 1118 1.03 12.48 4.17
N ILE A 1119 0.71 12.41 2.87
CA ILE A 1119 -0.40 11.62 2.28
C ILE A 1119 0.04 10.74 1.12
#